data_AF-A0A135SYH2-F1
#
_entry.id   AF-A0A135SYH2-F1
#
_cell.length_a   1.000
_cell.length_b   1.000
_cell.length_c   1.000
_cell.angle_alpha   90.00
_cell.angle_beta   90.00
_cell.angle_gamma   90.00
#
_symmetry.space_group_name_H-M   'P 1'
#
loop_
_entity.id
_entity.type
_entity.pdbx_description
1 polymer ?
#
loop_
_entity_poly.entity_id
_entity_poly.type
_entity_poly.pdbx_seq_one_letter_code
_entity_poly.pdbx_strand_id
1 'polypeptide(L)'
;MDRNQTRTEGPPPRYTASKPVDMSRQPLRYARRPIYILVTYLVLLVAPWLCVCVINRKTTSDPWGIIMRQDLDSYHRWIAAASFFSTVAAVIALPCVAALLAYGAVVFSQRRSKQQTLTVRQLLAISDLKWTAFVSSGQSSSYLLLATGLLLLTAVQPPLQSLLMPPSSRPVYSCDSLRPLSKWDRTCDGKGQPAQTIGKDAEPVLLRESNASQIVNTVRTKMVNITSADIQENLWRVDDNHRSFVTGEDQTYNDSFWVSAIPAGVTTGPLRQHSIRLSSTAACQVADEYPADCDGYATSLQGFGISVRTCMPRNNTSSAPRGVPPRRRQDVDEVLYIDAQISPEAAKTQDFLSEPAQNVTIKCVAKTSRAFFEIGNLQTGLIPSDIISEWPSDEDMAAHFHDYDWQGNLITNKSEDDWNRDRFSGWTSPQGPLRSTAEALFGNGSYPQAVLDLLSQTFPDGQVPDNTTSNSDAKRRACSLPTPLGAWQLPYNSHNDDYDSWYSSIYQGCSLAELPKTLFRIAQGLQYVKVAQSTLGVGMYLSNVAVLQDAASNDAARTIYNLAGTEFVAPRYTVGATVAISLLISMQAIALVILVCYIYSLPTWTDTLDAFAMMRLGAHLRDSVDFPLVGRASREEMGALDETDGLLGVVVQGAAGRSEEDLELAALASSSTAQRDETSAHQYASRAERVPPRGPAGVPHDNNHHHYDGVFPPKPVAPPAIPAGEIVQQRPAGEGAV
;
A
#
# COMPACT_ATOMS: atom_id res chain seq x y z
N MET A 1 98.04 -17.12 -17.12
CA MET A 1 98.18 -15.96 -18.02
C MET A 1 97.14 -14.90 -17.68
N ASP A 2 97.50 -13.69 -17.28
CA ASP A 2 98.43 -13.28 -16.21
C ASP A 2 98.36 -11.77 -15.98
N ARG A 3 98.71 -11.34 -14.76
CA ARG A 3 99.19 -9.99 -14.38
C ARG A 3 98.36 -8.73 -14.71
N ASN A 4 97.81 -8.19 -13.62
CA ASN A 4 98.10 -6.86 -13.07
C ASN A 4 97.78 -5.58 -13.88
N GLN A 5 96.96 -4.73 -13.27
CA GLN A 5 97.51 -3.64 -12.45
C GLN A 5 96.69 -3.42 -11.16
N THR A 6 97.34 -2.93 -10.12
CA THR A 6 96.76 -2.70 -8.78
C THR A 6 96.57 -1.21 -8.51
N ARG A 7 95.48 -0.83 -7.82
CA ARG A 7 95.41 0.48 -7.14
C ARG A 7 94.45 0.51 -5.95
N THR A 8 95.05 0.59 -4.76
CA THR A 8 94.53 1.19 -3.51
C THR A 8 93.07 0.98 -3.12
N GLU A 9 92.86 0.21 -2.05
CA GLU A 9 91.64 0.29 -1.23
C GLU A 9 91.45 1.72 -0.67
N GLY A 10 90.22 2.23 -0.71
CA GLY A 10 89.79 3.37 0.09
C GLY A 10 89.02 2.85 1.31
N PRO A 11 89.21 3.40 2.52
CA PRO A 11 88.45 2.99 3.69
C PRO A 11 86.95 3.29 3.51
N PRO A 12 86.04 2.51 4.10
CA PRO A 12 84.61 2.73 4.01
C PRO A 12 84.23 4.12 4.56
N PRO A 13 83.16 4.75 4.03
CA PRO A 13 82.78 6.09 4.44
C PRO A 13 82.46 6.13 5.94
N ARG A 14 83.17 7.00 6.66
CA ARG A 14 82.81 7.34 8.05
C ARG A 14 81.42 7.97 8.01
N TYR A 15 80.43 7.27 8.55
CA TYR A 15 79.20 7.92 9.00
C TYR A 15 79.58 8.95 10.08
N THR A 16 79.64 10.23 9.68
CA THR A 16 79.68 11.32 10.64
C THR A 16 78.37 11.29 11.40
N ALA A 17 78.42 10.89 12.68
CA ALA A 17 77.28 11.04 13.56
C ALA A 17 76.81 12.50 13.48
N SER A 18 75.56 12.70 13.07
CA SER A 18 74.90 13.99 13.23
C SER A 18 74.98 14.38 14.71
N LYS A 19 75.13 15.68 15.00
CA LYS A 19 75.14 16.17 16.38
C LYS A 19 73.99 15.52 17.16
N PRO A 20 74.21 14.99 18.37
CA PRO A 20 73.12 14.47 19.17
C PRO A 20 72.10 15.59 19.35
N VAL A 21 70.91 15.39 18.80
CA VAL A 21 69.80 16.30 19.03
C VAL A 21 69.41 16.10 20.49
N ASP A 22 69.60 17.14 21.29
CA ASP A 22 69.18 17.18 22.68
C ASP A 22 67.64 17.17 22.75
N MET A 23 67.07 15.96 22.68
CA MET A 23 65.63 15.71 22.63
C MET A 23 64.91 15.92 23.97
N SER A 24 65.61 16.40 25.00
CA SER A 24 65.00 16.88 26.26
C SER A 24 63.97 18.00 26.05
N ARG A 25 63.93 18.60 24.85
CA ARG A 25 63.13 19.78 24.49
C ARG A 25 61.94 19.50 23.57
N GLN A 26 61.30 18.32 23.65
CA GLN A 26 59.99 18.13 23.00
C GLN A 26 58.87 18.66 23.93
N PRO A 27 58.20 19.79 23.61
CA PRO A 27 57.12 20.29 24.45
C PRO A 27 55.90 19.36 24.36
N LEU A 28 55.26 19.13 25.52
CA LEU A 28 54.02 18.35 25.61
C LEU A 28 52.92 18.98 24.75
N ARG A 29 52.12 18.16 24.05
CA ARG A 29 51.09 18.62 23.10
C ARG A 29 49.76 17.90 23.33
N TYR A 30 48.66 18.59 23.01
CA TYR A 30 47.35 17.94 22.92
C TYR A 30 47.17 17.34 21.53
N ALA A 31 46.94 16.02 21.47
CA ALA A 31 46.68 15.31 20.22
C ALA A 31 45.41 15.85 19.55
N ARG A 32 45.52 16.51 18.39
CA ARG A 32 44.35 17.12 17.71
C ARG A 32 43.55 16.13 16.83
N ARG A 33 44.08 14.95 16.57
CA ARG A 33 43.47 13.94 15.67
C ARG A 33 42.26 13.18 16.26
N PRO A 34 42.22 12.79 17.55
CA PRO A 34 41.11 12.04 18.14
C PRO A 34 39.72 12.65 17.94
N ILE A 35 39.58 13.98 18.03
CA ILE A 35 38.26 14.62 17.89
C ILE A 35 37.67 14.47 16.48
N TYR A 36 38.49 14.49 15.42
CA TYR A 36 38.02 14.26 14.06
C TYR A 36 37.61 12.81 13.82
N ILE A 37 38.33 11.85 14.41
CA ILE A 37 37.96 10.42 14.39
C ILE A 37 36.63 10.22 15.11
N LEU A 38 36.48 10.79 16.31
CA LEU A 38 35.24 10.73 17.10
C LEU A 38 34.06 11.34 16.35
N VAL A 39 34.16 12.58 15.85
CA VAL A 39 33.04 13.27 15.18
C VAL A 39 32.62 12.52 13.92
N THR A 40 33.57 12.06 13.10
CA THR A 40 33.26 11.30 11.88
C THR A 40 32.57 9.98 12.21
N TYR A 41 33.03 9.26 13.23
CA TYR A 41 32.43 8.01 13.67
C TYR A 41 31.04 8.21 14.30
N LEU A 42 30.85 9.22 15.16
CA LEU A 42 29.56 9.53 15.77
C LEU A 42 28.50 9.92 14.72
N VAL A 43 28.86 10.67 13.68
CA VAL A 43 27.95 10.98 12.57
C VAL A 43 27.51 9.71 11.85
N LEU A 44 28.46 8.81 11.52
CA LEU A 44 28.17 7.53 10.86
C LEU A 44 27.41 6.54 11.76
N LEU A 45 27.54 6.64 13.08
CA LEU A 45 26.82 5.82 14.06
C LEU A 45 25.38 6.30 14.28
N VAL A 46 25.19 7.61 14.47
CA VAL A 46 23.92 8.18 14.96
C VAL A 46 22.99 8.60 13.81
N ALA A 47 23.50 9.19 12.73
CA ALA A 47 22.64 9.68 11.65
C ALA A 47 21.82 8.56 10.96
N PRO A 48 22.37 7.37 10.64
CA PRO A 48 21.59 6.29 10.04
C PRO A 48 20.50 5.75 10.98
N TRP A 49 20.80 5.66 12.28
CA TRP A 49 19.83 5.24 13.29
C TRP A 49 18.65 6.22 13.38
N LEU A 50 18.94 7.53 13.45
CA LEU A 50 17.90 8.56 13.44
C LEU A 50 17.04 8.51 12.16
N CYS A 51 17.64 8.31 10.99
CA CYS A 51 16.89 8.13 9.74
C CYS A 51 15.94 6.93 9.80
N VAL A 52 16.41 5.76 10.26
CA VAL A 52 15.57 4.56 10.42
C VAL A 52 14.43 4.82 11.41
N CYS A 53 14.70 5.44 12.57
CA CYS A 53 13.67 5.78 13.55
C CYS A 53 12.62 6.76 13.01
N VAL A 54 13.03 7.80 12.27
CA VAL A 54 12.10 8.79 11.70
C VAL A 54 11.23 8.17 10.61
N ILE A 55 11.81 7.36 9.71
CA ILE A 55 11.07 6.71 8.63
C ILE A 55 10.10 5.67 9.19
N ASN A 56 10.54 4.82 10.12
CA ASN A 56 9.65 3.87 10.77
C ASN A 56 8.50 4.60 11.50
N ARG A 57 8.77 5.66 12.27
CA ARG A 57 7.71 6.45 12.93
C ARG A 57 6.71 7.05 11.94
N LYS A 58 7.18 7.66 10.85
CA LYS A 58 6.29 8.25 9.82
C LYS A 58 5.46 7.21 9.07
N THR A 59 6.00 6.01 8.89
CA THR A 59 5.32 4.91 8.16
C THR A 59 4.46 4.05 9.08
N THR A 60 4.49 4.24 10.41
CA THR A 60 3.58 3.60 11.38
C THR A 60 2.65 4.61 12.09
N SER A 61 2.67 5.90 11.73
CA SER A 61 1.82 6.91 12.35
C SER A 61 0.40 6.97 11.78
N ASP A 62 0.19 6.41 10.59
CA ASP A 62 -1.13 6.12 10.03
C ASP A 62 -1.45 4.63 10.25
N PRO A 63 -2.57 4.26 10.91
CA PRO A 63 -3.00 2.87 11.03
C PRO A 63 -3.16 2.13 9.69
N TRP A 64 -3.50 2.84 8.62
CA TRP A 64 -3.77 2.25 7.29
C TRP A 64 -2.61 2.40 6.30
N GLY A 65 -1.57 3.14 6.65
CA GLY A 65 -0.34 3.26 5.86
C GLY A 65 -0.52 3.97 4.50
N ILE A 66 -1.41 4.96 4.40
CA ILE A 66 -1.54 5.84 3.23
C ILE A 66 -0.41 6.86 3.26
N ILE A 67 0.41 6.91 2.20
CA ILE A 67 1.59 7.77 2.13
C ILE A 67 1.70 8.41 0.74
N MET A 68 2.10 9.67 0.66
CA MET A 68 2.44 10.33 -0.60
C MET A 68 3.51 9.54 -1.36
N ARG A 69 3.32 9.31 -2.66
CA ARG A 69 4.29 8.62 -3.51
C ARG A 69 5.67 9.29 -3.48
N GLN A 70 5.72 10.63 -3.56
CA GLN A 70 6.97 11.40 -3.45
C GLN A 70 7.68 11.21 -2.10
N ASP A 71 6.94 11.05 -1.02
CA ASP A 71 7.47 10.74 0.31
C ASP A 71 7.96 9.28 0.36
N LEU A 72 7.21 8.33 -0.19
CA LEU A 72 7.56 6.91 -0.24
C LEU A 72 8.82 6.65 -1.08
N ASP A 73 8.94 7.28 -2.25
CA ASP A 73 10.16 7.26 -3.09
C ASP A 73 11.35 7.92 -2.37
N SER A 74 11.08 8.88 -1.47
CA SER A 74 12.11 9.45 -0.60
C SER A 74 12.50 8.49 0.53
N TYR A 75 11.54 7.82 1.18
CA TYR A 75 11.80 6.84 2.24
C TYR A 75 12.59 5.63 1.73
N HIS A 76 12.30 5.12 0.52
CA HIS A 76 13.13 4.09 -0.12
C HIS A 76 14.59 4.54 -0.28
N ARG A 77 14.82 5.74 -0.84
CA ARG A 77 16.18 6.30 -1.02
C ARG A 77 16.89 6.53 0.32
N TRP A 78 16.17 6.98 1.35
CA TRP A 78 16.75 7.22 2.68
C TRP A 78 17.03 5.92 3.45
N ILE A 79 16.20 4.87 3.31
CA ILE A 79 16.50 3.53 3.88
C ILE A 79 17.74 2.94 3.19
N ALA A 80 17.85 3.04 1.87
CA ALA A 80 19.03 2.57 1.14
C ALA A 80 20.32 3.33 1.53
N ALA A 81 20.24 4.64 1.73
CA ALA A 81 21.35 5.44 2.23
C ALA A 81 21.71 5.07 3.69
N ALA A 82 20.71 4.90 4.57
CA ALA A 82 20.93 4.55 5.97
C ALA A 82 21.54 3.14 6.12
N SER A 83 21.11 2.15 5.33
CA SER A 83 21.71 0.82 5.37
C SER A 83 23.16 0.84 4.88
N PHE A 84 23.47 1.59 3.81
CA PHE A 84 24.85 1.80 3.35
C PHE A 84 25.74 2.46 4.41
N PHE A 85 25.30 3.55 5.03
CA PHE A 85 26.08 4.19 6.09
C PHE A 85 26.22 3.29 7.33
N SER A 86 25.21 2.48 7.67
CA SER A 86 25.27 1.54 8.78
C SER A 86 26.25 0.38 8.54
N THR A 87 26.40 -0.11 7.30
CA THR A 87 27.42 -1.14 6.99
C THR A 87 28.82 -0.55 6.97
N VAL A 88 29.01 0.67 6.43
CA VAL A 88 30.28 1.41 6.53
C VAL A 88 30.65 1.64 8.00
N ALA A 89 29.72 2.09 8.84
CA ALA A 89 29.94 2.30 10.27
C ALA A 89 30.37 1.02 11.00
N ALA A 90 29.76 -0.13 10.68
CA ALA A 90 30.13 -1.43 11.26
C ALA A 90 31.55 -1.86 10.85
N VAL A 91 31.94 -1.67 9.59
CA VAL A 91 33.29 -2.02 9.09
C VAL A 91 34.38 -1.16 9.74
N ILE A 92 34.15 0.15 9.90
CA ILE A 92 35.16 1.05 10.49
C ILE A 92 35.17 1.07 12.02
N ALA A 93 34.16 0.51 12.69
CA ALA A 93 33.99 0.59 14.15
C ALA A 93 35.22 0.11 14.92
N LEU A 94 35.67 -1.13 14.66
CA LEU A 94 36.82 -1.71 15.37
C LEU A 94 38.13 -0.92 15.11
N PRO A 95 38.50 -0.57 13.85
CA PRO A 95 39.62 0.34 13.58
C PRO A 95 39.54 1.71 14.29
N CYS A 96 38.38 2.39 14.24
CA CYS A 96 38.21 3.70 14.85
C CYS A 96 38.33 3.65 16.38
N VAL A 97 37.72 2.65 17.02
CA VAL A 97 37.79 2.48 18.48
C VAL A 97 39.18 2.04 18.92
N ALA A 98 39.83 1.10 18.21
CA ALA A 98 41.21 0.70 18.50
C ALA A 98 42.20 1.88 18.35
N ALA A 99 42.00 2.76 17.36
CA ALA A 99 42.79 3.97 17.21
C ALA A 99 42.59 4.95 18.39
N LEU A 100 41.36 5.21 18.81
CA LEU A 100 41.07 6.06 19.98
C LEU A 100 41.65 5.46 21.28
N LEU A 101 41.59 4.14 21.45
CA LEU A 101 42.24 3.44 22.57
C LEU A 101 43.77 3.57 22.53
N ALA A 102 44.40 3.60 21.35
CA ALA A 102 45.84 3.81 21.21
C ALA A 102 46.29 5.23 21.61
N TYR A 103 45.46 6.26 21.37
CA TYR A 103 45.71 7.60 21.91
C TYR A 103 45.52 7.62 23.45
N GLY A 104 44.45 7.01 23.96
CA GLY A 104 44.18 6.95 25.40
C GLY A 104 45.25 6.20 26.21
N ALA A 105 45.86 5.17 25.60
CA ALA A 105 46.94 4.40 26.20
C ALA A 105 48.17 5.24 26.57
N VAL A 106 48.55 6.22 25.72
CA VAL A 106 49.67 7.14 26.00
C VAL A 106 49.41 7.93 27.29
N VAL A 107 48.17 8.31 27.54
CA VAL A 107 47.77 9.09 28.71
C VAL A 107 47.56 8.21 29.95
N PHE A 108 47.30 6.92 29.77
CA PHE A 108 47.24 5.93 30.86
C PHE A 108 48.62 5.49 31.33
N SER A 109 49.60 5.36 30.42
CA SER A 109 50.99 5.01 30.74
C SER A 109 51.77 6.08 31.52
N GLN A 110 51.25 7.31 31.59
CA GLN A 110 51.87 8.41 32.33
C GLN A 110 51.55 8.31 33.84
N ARG A 111 52.55 8.60 34.67
CA ARG A 111 52.43 8.58 36.14
C ARG A 111 51.67 9.82 36.64
N ARG A 112 50.44 9.62 37.14
CA ARG A 112 49.56 10.70 37.63
C ARG A 112 49.49 10.80 39.16
N SER A 113 49.75 9.71 39.88
CA SER A 113 49.68 9.62 41.34
C SER A 113 50.74 8.67 41.89
N LYS A 114 51.15 8.87 43.15
CA LYS A 114 52.01 7.93 43.90
C LYS A 114 51.33 6.57 44.13
N GLN A 115 50.00 6.50 44.06
CA GLN A 115 49.19 5.28 44.25
C GLN A 115 48.84 4.53 42.95
N GLN A 116 49.17 5.09 41.78
CA GLN A 116 48.96 4.42 40.50
C GLN A 116 50.00 3.31 40.34
N THR A 117 49.59 2.16 39.80
CA THR A 117 50.49 1.06 39.40
C THR A 117 50.14 0.58 38.00
N LEU A 118 51.15 0.18 37.24
CA LEU A 118 51.05 -0.43 35.91
C LEU A 118 52.29 -1.31 35.74
N THR A 119 52.17 -2.59 35.42
CA THR A 119 53.38 -3.43 35.22
C THR A 119 53.97 -3.20 33.83
N VAL A 120 55.29 -3.38 33.64
CA VAL A 120 55.90 -3.32 32.29
C VAL A 120 55.25 -4.34 31.36
N ARG A 121 54.85 -5.52 31.86
CA ARG A 121 54.10 -6.53 31.10
C ARG A 121 52.74 -6.02 30.63
N GLN A 122 52.02 -5.26 31.46
CA GLN A 122 50.75 -4.62 31.09
C GLN A 122 50.94 -3.47 30.09
N LEU A 123 52.01 -2.67 30.25
CA LEU A 123 52.38 -1.62 29.28
C LEU A 123 52.65 -2.21 27.89
N LEU A 124 53.37 -3.34 27.83
CA LEU A 124 53.65 -4.07 26.58
C LEU A 124 52.38 -4.68 25.95
N ALA A 125 51.46 -5.22 26.76
CA ALA A 125 50.17 -5.69 26.26
C ALA A 125 49.32 -4.55 25.64
N ILE A 126 49.41 -3.35 26.22
CA ILE A 126 48.76 -2.14 25.71
C ILE A 126 49.46 -1.61 24.44
N SER A 127 50.79 -1.65 24.35
CA SER A 127 51.52 -1.20 23.15
C SER A 127 51.34 -2.13 21.95
N ASP A 128 51.25 -3.43 22.18
CA ASP A 128 50.99 -4.44 21.15
C ASP A 128 49.55 -4.40 20.60
N LEU A 129 48.73 -3.43 21.04
CA LEU A 129 47.29 -3.31 20.73
C LEU A 129 46.49 -4.57 21.09
N LYS A 130 46.97 -5.38 22.04
CA LYS A 130 46.31 -6.59 22.54
C LYS A 130 45.20 -6.22 23.53
N TRP A 131 44.24 -5.44 23.06
CA TRP A 131 43.14 -4.89 23.87
C TRP A 131 42.34 -5.96 24.62
N THR A 132 42.27 -7.18 24.09
CA THR A 132 41.60 -8.36 24.67
C THR A 132 42.52 -9.24 25.53
N ALA A 133 43.73 -8.79 25.88
CA ALA A 133 44.70 -9.55 26.70
C ALA A 133 44.11 -10.06 28.03
N PHE A 134 43.17 -9.33 28.63
CA PHE A 134 42.44 -9.80 29.82
C PHE A 134 41.78 -11.17 29.59
N VAL A 135 41.18 -11.40 28.42
CA VAL A 135 40.47 -12.65 28.07
C VAL A 135 41.43 -13.75 27.60
N SER A 136 42.55 -13.39 26.96
CA SER A 136 43.46 -14.36 26.32
C SER A 136 44.73 -14.69 27.12
N SER A 137 45.15 -13.84 28.06
CA SER A 137 46.34 -14.03 28.91
C SER A 137 46.09 -13.79 30.41
N GLY A 138 44.87 -13.41 30.81
CA GLY A 138 44.49 -13.15 32.21
C GLY A 138 45.00 -11.82 32.78
N GLN A 139 45.64 -10.98 31.96
CA GLN A 139 46.23 -9.71 32.39
C GLN A 139 45.15 -8.63 32.57
N SER A 140 44.84 -8.28 33.82
CA SER A 140 43.85 -7.25 34.15
C SER A 140 44.50 -5.90 34.45
N SER A 141 43.98 -4.85 33.81
CA SER A 141 44.11 -3.46 34.25
C SER A 141 42.79 -2.75 33.99
N SER A 142 42.49 -1.68 34.71
CA SER A 142 41.24 -0.91 34.53
C SER A 142 41.09 -0.40 33.09
N TYR A 143 42.19 -0.06 32.43
CA TYR A 143 42.19 0.37 31.03
C TYR A 143 41.97 -0.79 30.05
N LEU A 144 42.57 -1.96 30.27
CA LEU A 144 42.35 -3.15 29.43
C LEU A 144 40.91 -3.69 29.55
N LEU A 145 40.30 -3.60 30.73
CA LEU A 145 38.89 -3.93 30.95
C LEU A 145 37.97 -2.97 30.18
N LEU A 146 38.23 -1.65 30.25
CA LEU A 146 37.49 -0.64 29.48
C LEU A 146 37.65 -0.86 27.96
N ALA A 147 38.88 -1.12 27.50
CA ALA A 147 39.19 -1.41 26.11
C ALA A 147 38.45 -2.66 25.60
N THR A 148 38.50 -3.76 26.36
CA THR A 148 37.77 -5.00 26.05
C THR A 148 36.27 -4.76 25.98
N GLY A 149 35.69 -4.10 26.99
CA GLY A 149 34.25 -3.83 27.04
C GLY A 149 33.76 -2.92 25.91
N LEU A 150 34.53 -1.89 25.57
CA LEU A 150 34.20 -0.97 24.48
C LEU A 150 34.25 -1.64 23.10
N LEU A 151 35.27 -2.47 22.84
CA LEU A 151 35.37 -3.26 21.62
C LEU A 151 34.26 -4.32 21.52
N LEU A 152 33.96 -5.02 22.62
CA LEU A 152 32.86 -6.00 22.66
C LEU A 152 31.51 -5.34 22.41
N LEU A 153 31.25 -4.15 22.98
CA LEU A 153 30.06 -3.35 22.70
C LEU A 153 29.96 -3.02 21.19
N THR A 154 31.05 -2.60 20.56
CA THR A 154 31.05 -2.30 19.11
C THR A 154 30.81 -3.54 18.24
N ALA A 155 31.29 -4.71 18.66
CA ALA A 155 31.18 -5.96 17.90
C ALA A 155 29.79 -6.62 18.04
N VAL A 156 29.17 -6.50 19.22
CA VAL A 156 27.83 -7.09 19.51
C VAL A 156 26.69 -6.25 18.93
N GLN A 157 26.87 -4.94 18.77
CA GLN A 157 25.77 -4.06 18.34
C GLN A 157 25.18 -4.38 16.95
N PRO A 158 25.96 -4.59 15.86
CA PRO A 158 25.39 -4.92 14.55
C PRO A 158 24.58 -6.24 14.50
N PRO A 159 25.05 -7.39 15.02
CA PRO A 159 24.24 -8.61 15.03
C PRO A 159 23.03 -8.50 15.97
N LEU A 160 23.13 -7.78 17.09
CA LEU A 160 21.99 -7.55 17.98
C LEU A 160 20.92 -6.68 17.30
N GLN A 161 21.31 -5.65 16.54
CA GLN A 161 20.39 -4.83 15.75
C GLN A 161 19.65 -5.66 14.69
N SER A 162 20.37 -6.54 13.99
CA SER A 162 19.78 -7.48 13.01
C SER A 162 18.76 -8.44 13.65
N LEU A 163 19.10 -8.98 14.83
CA LEU A 163 18.26 -9.91 15.58
C LEU A 163 17.01 -9.26 16.18
N LEU A 164 17.13 -8.04 16.71
CA LEU A 164 16.03 -7.31 17.36
C LEU A 164 15.13 -6.55 16.39
N MET A 165 15.62 -6.22 15.19
CA MET A 165 14.88 -5.55 14.12
C MET A 165 15.07 -6.25 12.77
N PRO A 166 14.58 -7.50 12.61
CA PRO A 166 14.62 -8.19 11.34
C PRO A 166 13.85 -7.40 10.26
N PRO A 167 14.23 -7.51 8.97
CA PRO A 167 13.47 -6.89 7.89
C PRO A 167 12.06 -7.50 7.81
N SER A 168 11.06 -6.64 7.64
CA SER A 168 9.66 -7.01 7.42
C SER A 168 9.09 -6.25 6.23
N SER A 169 8.47 -6.95 5.29
CA SER A 169 7.53 -6.35 4.34
C SER A 169 6.23 -5.98 5.06
N ARG A 170 5.56 -4.96 4.55
CA ARG A 170 4.21 -4.55 4.93
C ARG A 170 3.56 -3.80 3.76
N PRO A 171 2.23 -3.89 3.58
CA PRO A 171 1.56 -3.06 2.60
C PRO A 171 1.64 -1.58 3.03
N VAL A 172 1.98 -0.72 2.08
CA VAL A 172 1.92 0.74 2.16
C VAL A 172 1.23 1.24 0.90
N TYR A 173 0.27 2.14 1.08
CA TYR A 173 -0.66 2.55 0.04
C TYR A 173 -0.22 3.89 -0.54
N SER A 174 0.38 3.87 -1.73
CA SER A 174 0.99 5.05 -2.34
C SER A 174 -0.08 5.93 -2.99
N CYS A 175 -0.40 7.05 -2.36
CA CYS A 175 -1.30 8.07 -2.91
C CYS A 175 -0.52 9.07 -3.77
N ASP A 176 -1.11 9.52 -4.87
CA ASP A 176 -0.62 10.62 -5.71
C ASP A 176 -1.69 11.71 -5.74
N SER A 177 -1.36 12.93 -5.32
CA SER A 177 -2.29 14.07 -5.24
C SER A 177 -1.57 15.37 -5.59
N LEU A 178 -2.28 16.30 -6.21
CA LEU A 178 -1.77 17.64 -6.54
C LEU A 178 -1.70 18.58 -5.33
N ARG A 179 -2.11 18.13 -4.14
CA ARG A 179 -2.08 18.87 -2.86
C ARG A 179 -1.34 18.04 -1.80
N PRO A 180 -0.67 18.66 -0.82
CA PRO A 180 -0.08 17.91 0.29
C PRO A 180 -1.17 17.17 1.06
N LEU A 181 -0.97 15.87 1.35
CA LEU A 181 -1.94 15.07 2.09
C LEU A 181 -2.32 15.77 3.42
N SER A 182 -3.55 16.24 3.49
CA SER A 182 -4.30 16.20 4.74
C SER A 182 -4.50 14.73 5.16
N LYS A 183 -4.98 14.47 6.38
CA LYS A 183 -5.20 13.09 6.84
C LYS A 183 -6.20 12.30 5.96
N TRP A 184 -6.98 12.98 5.11
CA TRP A 184 -8.16 12.45 4.41
C TRP A 184 -8.26 12.94 2.94
N ASP A 185 -7.14 13.05 2.22
CA ASP A 185 -7.06 13.86 0.99
C ASP A 185 -7.66 13.22 -0.28
N ARG A 186 -8.96 13.44 -0.44
CA ARG A 186 -9.73 13.64 -1.68
C ARG A 186 -9.91 12.49 -2.69
N THR A 187 -8.90 11.81 -3.19
CA THR A 187 -9.11 10.86 -4.32
C THR A 187 -7.90 10.00 -4.65
N CYS A 188 -6.70 10.51 -4.39
CA CYS A 188 -5.46 10.02 -5.00
C CYS A 188 -5.53 10.01 -6.55
N ASP A 189 -6.14 11.04 -7.17
CA ASP A 189 -6.30 11.18 -8.63
C ASP A 189 -5.10 11.84 -9.36
N GLY A 190 -3.92 11.83 -8.73
CA GLY A 190 -2.71 12.47 -9.22
C GLY A 190 -2.25 12.01 -10.61
N LYS A 191 -1.53 12.90 -11.30
CA LYS A 191 -1.15 12.74 -12.72
C LYS A 191 -0.07 11.68 -13.00
N GLY A 192 0.56 11.08 -11.98
CA GLY A 192 1.62 10.09 -12.13
C GLY A 192 1.09 8.67 -12.12
N GLN A 193 0.52 8.23 -10.99
CA GLN A 193 -0.25 7.00 -10.90
C GLN A 193 -1.45 7.22 -9.97
N PRO A 194 -2.65 7.47 -10.51
CA PRO A 194 -3.84 7.65 -9.69
C PRO A 194 -4.26 6.31 -9.06
N ALA A 195 -5.10 6.38 -8.03
CA ALA A 195 -5.84 5.23 -7.53
C ALA A 195 -6.64 4.58 -8.68
N GLN A 196 -6.72 3.26 -8.68
CA GLN A 196 -7.34 2.51 -9.77
C GLN A 196 -8.85 2.78 -9.77
N THR A 197 -9.35 3.44 -10.81
CA THR A 197 -10.78 3.64 -11.01
C THR A 197 -11.48 2.30 -11.18
N ILE A 198 -12.33 1.90 -10.24
CA ILE A 198 -13.10 0.66 -10.29
C ILE A 198 -14.27 0.82 -11.27
N GLY A 199 -14.93 1.97 -11.22
CA GLY A 199 -16.09 2.31 -12.05
C GLY A 199 -16.68 3.67 -11.63
N LYS A 200 -17.77 4.07 -12.30
CA LYS A 200 -18.62 5.19 -11.88
C LYS A 200 -19.83 4.64 -11.11
N ASP A 201 -20.23 5.34 -10.06
CA ASP A 201 -21.41 5.10 -9.23
C ASP A 201 -22.49 6.16 -9.49
N ALA A 202 -23.76 5.73 -9.50
CA ALA A 202 -24.87 6.56 -9.94
C ALA A 202 -25.31 7.56 -8.85
N GLU A 203 -25.18 8.85 -9.15
CA GLU A 203 -25.64 9.93 -8.26
C GLU A 203 -27.19 9.99 -8.19
N PRO A 204 -27.78 10.23 -7.00
CA PRO A 204 -29.24 10.26 -6.80
C PRO A 204 -30.07 11.15 -7.75
N VAL A 205 -29.48 12.21 -8.31
CA VAL A 205 -30.15 13.10 -9.27
C VAL A 205 -30.26 12.46 -10.66
N LEU A 206 -29.21 11.75 -11.10
CA LEU A 206 -29.05 11.25 -12.47
C LEU A 206 -30.05 10.13 -12.80
N LEU A 207 -30.47 9.37 -11.78
CA LEU A 207 -31.53 8.35 -11.88
C LEU A 207 -32.82 8.91 -12.52
N ARG A 208 -33.12 10.19 -12.31
CA ARG A 208 -34.31 10.87 -12.84
C ARG A 208 -34.18 11.30 -14.30
N GLU A 209 -32.96 11.57 -14.76
CA GLU A 209 -32.67 11.99 -16.14
C GLU A 209 -32.74 10.82 -17.13
N SER A 210 -32.74 9.60 -16.61
CA SER A 210 -32.73 8.36 -17.39
C SER A 210 -33.93 8.23 -18.35
N ASN A 211 -33.63 7.89 -19.61
CA ASN A 211 -34.64 7.77 -20.66
C ASN A 211 -35.37 6.43 -20.53
N ALA A 212 -36.61 6.45 -20.01
CA ALA A 212 -37.43 5.27 -19.80
C ALA A 212 -37.55 4.36 -21.05
N SER A 213 -37.64 4.93 -22.26
CA SER A 213 -37.72 4.14 -23.50
C SER A 213 -36.42 3.40 -23.85
N GLN A 214 -35.27 3.99 -23.51
CA GLN A 214 -33.94 3.37 -23.66
C GLN A 214 -33.73 2.26 -22.62
N ILE A 215 -34.20 2.48 -21.38
CA ILE A 215 -34.19 1.49 -20.30
C ILE A 215 -35.04 0.28 -20.68
N VAL A 216 -36.31 0.48 -21.06
CA VAL A 216 -37.23 -0.59 -21.48
C VAL A 216 -36.66 -1.39 -22.65
N ASN A 217 -36.06 -0.72 -23.65
CA ASN A 217 -35.42 -1.43 -24.77
C ASN A 217 -34.20 -2.25 -24.31
N THR A 218 -33.35 -1.70 -23.44
CA THR A 218 -32.18 -2.40 -22.88
C THR A 218 -32.59 -3.63 -22.05
N VAL A 219 -33.62 -3.49 -21.21
CA VAL A 219 -34.21 -4.58 -20.43
C VAL A 219 -34.74 -5.66 -21.37
N ARG A 220 -35.52 -5.30 -22.38
CA ARG A 220 -36.07 -6.22 -23.38
C ARG A 220 -34.97 -6.97 -24.14
N THR A 221 -33.92 -6.29 -24.59
CA THR A 221 -32.79 -6.95 -25.28
C THR A 221 -32.00 -7.88 -24.37
N LYS A 222 -31.68 -7.48 -23.13
CA LYS A 222 -30.99 -8.36 -22.18
C LYS A 222 -31.86 -9.57 -21.78
N MET A 223 -33.16 -9.38 -21.60
CA MET A 223 -34.11 -10.43 -21.18
C MET A 223 -34.27 -11.57 -22.20
N VAL A 224 -33.96 -11.36 -23.47
CA VAL A 224 -34.01 -12.44 -24.50
C VAL A 224 -32.85 -13.43 -24.34
N ASN A 225 -31.65 -12.92 -24.02
CA ASN A 225 -30.43 -13.71 -24.02
C ASN A 225 -30.06 -14.29 -22.64
N ILE A 226 -30.75 -13.87 -21.57
CA ILE A 226 -30.33 -14.15 -20.19
C ILE A 226 -30.65 -15.58 -19.74
N THR A 227 -29.66 -16.24 -19.13
CA THR A 227 -29.80 -17.55 -18.48
C THR A 227 -29.68 -17.41 -16.95
N SER A 228 -30.10 -18.45 -16.22
CA SER A 228 -30.01 -18.48 -14.75
C SER A 228 -28.57 -18.56 -14.23
N ALA A 229 -27.69 -19.21 -15.00
CA ALA A 229 -26.29 -19.44 -14.72
C ALA A 229 -25.36 -18.32 -15.25
N ASP A 230 -25.89 -17.33 -15.96
CA ASP A 230 -25.11 -16.19 -16.45
C ASP A 230 -24.47 -15.43 -15.28
N ILE A 231 -23.17 -15.16 -15.41
CA ILE A 231 -22.42 -14.36 -14.44
C ILE A 231 -22.80 -12.89 -14.61
N GLN A 232 -23.54 -12.36 -13.63
CA GLN A 232 -24.00 -10.99 -13.57
C GLN A 232 -23.02 -10.13 -12.76
N GLU A 233 -22.20 -9.33 -13.43
CA GLU A 233 -21.15 -8.54 -12.78
C GLU A 233 -21.67 -7.61 -11.67
N ASN A 234 -22.87 -7.05 -11.84
CA ASN A 234 -23.50 -6.08 -10.93
C ASN A 234 -24.45 -6.71 -9.89
N LEU A 235 -24.51 -8.04 -9.77
CA LEU A 235 -25.35 -8.77 -8.81
C LEU A 235 -24.58 -9.02 -7.50
N TRP A 236 -25.06 -8.42 -6.42
CA TRP A 236 -24.50 -8.54 -5.07
C TRP A 236 -25.40 -9.41 -4.17
N ARG A 237 -24.80 -10.13 -3.21
CA ARG A 237 -25.48 -10.96 -2.18
C ARG A 237 -24.84 -10.73 -0.80
N VAL A 238 -25.53 -11.15 0.27
CA VAL A 238 -24.95 -11.14 1.64
C VAL A 238 -24.07 -12.38 1.78
N ASP A 239 -22.84 -12.19 2.30
CA ASP A 239 -21.86 -13.26 2.60
C ASP A 239 -21.52 -14.23 1.44
N ASP A 240 -21.89 -13.87 0.19
CA ASP A 240 -21.75 -14.72 -0.98
C ASP A 240 -21.25 -13.95 -2.21
N ASN A 241 -20.31 -14.56 -2.93
CA ASN A 241 -19.70 -14.07 -4.16
C ASN A 241 -20.29 -14.71 -5.44
N HIS A 242 -21.30 -15.59 -5.33
CA HIS A 242 -22.03 -16.11 -6.49
C HIS A 242 -22.81 -15.00 -7.21
N ARG A 243 -22.27 -14.60 -8.36
CA ARG A 243 -22.84 -13.59 -9.28
C ARG A 243 -23.92 -14.16 -10.21
N SER A 244 -24.45 -15.34 -9.93
CA SER A 244 -25.55 -15.99 -10.66
C SER A 244 -26.89 -15.78 -9.94
N PHE A 245 -28.00 -15.92 -10.67
CA PHE A 245 -29.34 -15.90 -10.08
C PHE A 245 -29.64 -17.15 -9.25
N VAL A 246 -28.96 -18.25 -9.57
CA VAL A 246 -28.97 -19.51 -8.84
C VAL A 246 -27.78 -19.61 -7.86
N THR A 247 -28.00 -20.28 -6.72
CA THR A 247 -26.99 -20.48 -5.66
C THR A 247 -27.07 -21.86 -5.03
N GLY A 248 -25.97 -22.36 -4.45
CA GLY A 248 -25.90 -23.66 -3.79
C GLY A 248 -25.71 -24.85 -4.74
N GLU A 249 -25.55 -26.05 -4.18
CA GLU A 249 -25.29 -27.30 -4.93
C GLU A 249 -26.49 -27.69 -5.81
N ASP A 250 -27.71 -27.59 -5.28
CA ASP A 250 -28.97 -27.76 -6.01
C ASP A 250 -29.30 -26.60 -6.97
N GLN A 251 -28.44 -25.58 -7.03
CA GLN A 251 -28.55 -24.37 -7.85
C GLN A 251 -29.96 -23.73 -7.80
N THR A 252 -30.49 -23.49 -6.60
CA THR A 252 -31.83 -22.93 -6.44
C THR A 252 -31.87 -21.44 -6.80
N TYR A 253 -32.95 -20.97 -7.44
CA TYR A 253 -33.18 -19.54 -7.65
C TYR A 253 -33.33 -18.85 -6.30
N ASN A 254 -32.53 -17.81 -6.08
CA ASN A 254 -32.43 -17.13 -4.79
C ASN A 254 -32.62 -15.62 -5.00
N ASP A 255 -33.74 -15.08 -4.53
CA ASP A 255 -34.15 -13.68 -4.67
C ASP A 255 -33.46 -12.71 -3.70
N SER A 256 -32.62 -13.21 -2.78
CA SER A 256 -31.79 -12.39 -1.88
C SER A 256 -30.55 -11.80 -2.59
N PHE A 257 -30.79 -10.98 -3.61
CA PHE A 257 -29.77 -10.18 -4.29
C PHE A 257 -30.14 -8.70 -4.37
N TRP A 258 -29.15 -7.87 -4.72
CA TRP A 258 -29.36 -6.46 -5.06
C TRP A 258 -28.39 -6.00 -6.14
N VAL A 259 -28.61 -4.78 -6.63
CA VAL A 259 -27.86 -4.17 -7.71
C VAL A 259 -27.12 -2.92 -7.22
N SER A 260 -25.90 -2.75 -7.71
CA SER A 260 -25.14 -1.49 -7.70
C SER A 260 -24.68 -1.18 -9.13
N ALA A 261 -24.27 0.06 -9.41
CA ALA A 261 -23.51 0.38 -10.63
C ALA A 261 -22.11 -0.26 -10.63
N ILE A 262 -21.56 -0.52 -9.45
CA ILE A 262 -20.23 -1.08 -9.21
C ILE A 262 -20.29 -2.63 -9.21
N PRO A 263 -19.34 -3.34 -9.85
CA PRO A 263 -19.32 -4.80 -9.88
C PRO A 263 -19.14 -5.44 -8.50
N ALA A 264 -19.77 -6.60 -8.28
CA ALA A 264 -19.70 -7.34 -7.03
C ALA A 264 -18.33 -8.00 -6.78
N GLY A 265 -17.93 -8.03 -5.50
CA GLY A 265 -16.64 -8.57 -5.04
C GLY A 265 -15.46 -7.60 -5.16
N VAL A 266 -15.66 -6.36 -5.62
CA VAL A 266 -14.61 -5.33 -5.62
C VAL A 266 -14.41 -4.73 -4.23
N THR A 267 -13.20 -4.23 -3.98
CA THR A 267 -12.82 -3.57 -2.73
C THR A 267 -12.07 -2.27 -3.01
N THR A 268 -12.14 -1.31 -2.08
CA THR A 268 -11.55 0.04 -2.22
C THR A 268 -10.21 0.18 -1.46
N GLY A 269 -9.68 -0.92 -0.92
CA GLY A 269 -8.43 -0.92 -0.15
C GLY A 269 -8.60 -0.20 1.19
N PRO A 270 -7.74 0.78 1.54
CA PRO A 270 -7.89 1.59 2.76
C PRO A 270 -8.96 2.70 2.62
N LEU A 271 -9.41 3.01 1.40
CA LEU A 271 -10.41 4.06 1.17
C LEU A 271 -11.79 3.55 1.60
N ARG A 272 -12.50 4.33 2.42
CA ARG A 272 -13.92 4.08 2.73
C ARG A 272 -14.78 4.84 1.73
N GLN A 273 -15.52 4.13 0.88
CA GLN A 273 -16.44 4.76 -0.08
C GLN A 273 -17.77 4.01 -0.08
N HIS A 274 -18.85 4.74 -0.29
CA HIS A 274 -20.20 4.22 -0.42
C HIS A 274 -20.56 4.01 -1.89
N SER A 275 -21.49 3.09 -2.17
CA SER A 275 -22.18 2.96 -3.46
C SER A 275 -23.69 2.90 -3.26
N ILE A 276 -24.46 3.28 -4.28
CA ILE A 276 -25.90 3.14 -4.28
C ILE A 276 -26.32 1.68 -4.50
N ARG A 277 -27.34 1.25 -3.75
CA ARG A 277 -27.94 -0.09 -3.77
C ARG A 277 -29.42 -0.01 -4.12
N LEU A 278 -29.83 -0.75 -5.15
CA LEU A 278 -31.23 -1.04 -5.48
C LEU A 278 -31.54 -2.50 -5.17
N SER A 279 -32.43 -2.74 -4.21
CA SER A 279 -32.99 -4.06 -3.87
C SER A 279 -34.45 -4.07 -4.27
N SER A 280 -34.90 -5.05 -5.05
CA SER A 280 -36.29 -5.13 -5.52
C SER A 280 -36.84 -6.55 -5.37
N THR A 281 -37.96 -6.69 -4.66
CA THR A 281 -38.69 -7.97 -4.53
C THR A 281 -40.10 -7.82 -5.10
N ALA A 282 -40.64 -8.89 -5.68
CA ALA A 282 -42.00 -8.92 -6.24
C ALA A 282 -42.79 -10.11 -5.68
N ALA A 283 -44.03 -9.85 -5.28
CA ALA A 283 -44.99 -10.86 -4.89
C ALA A 283 -46.26 -10.70 -5.74
N CYS A 284 -46.70 -11.78 -6.38
CA CYS A 284 -47.95 -11.82 -7.12
C CYS A 284 -48.96 -12.74 -6.44
N GLN A 285 -50.22 -12.39 -6.56
CA GLN A 285 -51.38 -13.14 -6.09
C GLN A 285 -52.51 -13.02 -7.12
N VAL A 286 -53.39 -14.02 -7.18
CA VAL A 286 -54.68 -13.87 -7.88
C VAL A 286 -55.49 -12.77 -7.19
N ALA A 287 -56.26 -12.01 -7.96
CA ALA A 287 -57.13 -10.94 -7.48
C ALA A 287 -58.53 -11.04 -8.12
N ASP A 288 -59.55 -10.73 -7.33
CA ASP A 288 -60.96 -10.96 -7.70
C ASP A 288 -61.50 -9.95 -8.73
N GLU A 289 -60.87 -8.77 -8.84
CA GLU A 289 -61.30 -7.68 -9.71
C GLU A 289 -60.11 -6.91 -10.31
N TYR A 290 -60.25 -6.51 -11.58
CA TYR A 290 -59.31 -5.65 -12.30
C TYR A 290 -59.74 -4.18 -12.20
N PRO A 291 -58.82 -3.20 -12.02
CA PRO A 291 -59.18 -1.79 -11.87
C PRO A 291 -60.03 -1.24 -13.02
N ALA A 292 -61.18 -0.64 -12.68
CA ALA A 292 -62.10 -0.06 -13.66
C ALA A 292 -61.55 1.19 -14.38
N ASP A 293 -60.61 1.90 -13.75
CA ASP A 293 -59.85 3.02 -14.33
C ASP A 293 -58.36 2.92 -13.92
N CYS A 294 -57.47 3.53 -14.68
CA CYS A 294 -56.03 3.34 -14.56
C CYS A 294 -55.21 4.63 -14.82
N ASP A 295 -55.18 5.52 -13.83
CA ASP A 295 -54.49 6.84 -13.81
C ASP A 295 -52.94 6.83 -13.99
N GLY A 296 -52.33 5.73 -14.44
CA GLY A 296 -50.87 5.53 -14.47
C GLY A 296 -50.32 5.02 -15.79
N TYR A 297 -50.14 3.72 -15.92
CA TYR A 297 -49.75 3.04 -17.16
C TYR A 297 -50.75 1.94 -17.48
N ALA A 298 -51.23 1.90 -18.72
CA ALA A 298 -52.06 0.83 -19.23
C ALA A 298 -51.63 0.42 -20.64
N THR A 299 -51.72 -0.89 -20.93
CA THR A 299 -51.62 -1.44 -22.28
C THR A 299 -52.61 -2.59 -22.43
N SER A 300 -53.04 -2.86 -23.66
CA SER A 300 -53.96 -3.95 -23.97
C SER A 300 -53.54 -4.61 -25.28
N LEU A 301 -53.15 -5.87 -25.18
CA LEU A 301 -52.80 -6.76 -26.27
C LEU A 301 -54.03 -7.60 -26.60
N GLN A 302 -54.64 -7.42 -27.78
CA GLN A 302 -55.85 -8.14 -28.19
C GLN A 302 -55.72 -8.67 -29.62
N GLY A 303 -56.18 -9.89 -29.85
CA GLY A 303 -56.19 -10.54 -31.18
C GLY A 303 -56.23 -12.06 -31.07
N PHE A 304 -56.61 -12.75 -32.16
CA PHE A 304 -56.52 -14.22 -32.28
C PHE A 304 -57.07 -15.03 -31.08
N GLY A 305 -58.18 -14.56 -30.50
CA GLY A 305 -58.84 -15.22 -29.36
C GLY A 305 -58.21 -14.98 -28.00
N ILE A 306 -57.27 -14.02 -27.86
CA ILE A 306 -56.70 -13.62 -26.56
C ILE A 306 -56.86 -12.12 -26.30
N SER A 307 -56.92 -11.77 -25.01
CA SER A 307 -56.85 -10.39 -24.51
C SER A 307 -56.01 -10.37 -23.22
N VAL A 308 -54.85 -9.71 -23.26
CA VAL A 308 -54.03 -9.43 -22.07
C VAL A 308 -54.05 -7.92 -21.82
N ARG A 309 -54.65 -7.51 -20.71
CA ARG A 309 -54.73 -6.11 -20.26
C ARG A 309 -53.83 -5.94 -19.05
N THR A 310 -52.96 -4.93 -19.05
CA THR A 310 -52.15 -4.61 -17.87
C THR A 310 -52.39 -3.18 -17.42
N CYS A 311 -52.57 -2.97 -16.12
CA CYS A 311 -52.73 -1.66 -15.49
C CYS A 311 -51.75 -1.52 -14.33
N MET A 312 -51.00 -0.41 -14.30
CA MET A 312 -50.29 0.06 -13.11
C MET A 312 -50.96 1.36 -12.67
N PRO A 313 -51.86 1.32 -11.66
CA PRO A 313 -52.52 2.52 -11.18
C PRO A 313 -51.49 3.45 -10.52
N ARG A 314 -51.64 4.75 -10.74
CA ARG A 314 -50.75 5.76 -10.15
C ARG A 314 -50.95 5.80 -8.64
N ASN A 315 -50.05 5.16 -7.91
CA ASN A 315 -50.09 5.18 -6.45
C ASN A 315 -49.73 6.59 -5.93
N ASN A 316 -50.74 7.31 -5.44
CA ASN A 316 -50.60 8.67 -4.92
C ASN A 316 -49.78 8.75 -3.61
N THR A 317 -49.42 7.62 -2.98
CA THR A 317 -48.60 7.58 -1.76
C THR A 317 -47.11 7.39 -1.99
N SER A 318 -46.66 6.93 -3.18
CA SER A 318 -45.27 6.55 -3.42
C SER A 318 -44.36 7.67 -3.93
N SER A 319 -44.84 8.93 -3.99
CA SER A 319 -43.92 10.07 -4.09
C SER A 319 -43.21 10.25 -2.75
N ALA A 320 -41.89 10.03 -2.71
CA ALA A 320 -41.07 10.33 -1.53
C ALA A 320 -41.41 11.73 -0.98
N PRO A 321 -41.65 11.89 0.34
CA PRO A 321 -42.13 13.16 0.89
C PRO A 321 -41.22 14.33 0.50
N ARG A 322 -41.82 15.43 0.04
CA ARG A 322 -41.07 16.62 -0.39
C ARG A 322 -40.24 17.14 0.79
N GLY A 323 -38.92 17.18 0.66
CA GLY A 323 -37.99 17.52 1.74
C GLY A 323 -37.33 16.32 2.45
N VAL A 324 -37.45 15.09 1.94
CA VAL A 324 -36.55 13.99 2.33
C VAL A 324 -35.23 14.11 1.56
N PRO A 325 -34.06 14.20 2.24
CA PRO A 325 -32.77 14.36 1.58
C PRO A 325 -32.47 13.25 0.56
N PRO A 326 -31.84 13.56 -0.58
CA PRO A 326 -31.68 12.63 -1.70
C PRO A 326 -30.75 11.44 -1.39
N ARG A 327 -29.99 11.48 -0.29
CA ARG A 327 -29.13 10.40 0.20
C ARG A 327 -29.71 9.54 1.33
N ARG A 328 -30.87 9.89 1.89
CA ARG A 328 -31.60 8.99 2.81
C ARG A 328 -32.15 7.79 2.03
N ARG A 329 -32.29 6.63 2.68
CA ARG A 329 -33.02 5.48 2.13
C ARG A 329 -34.42 5.91 1.65
N GLN A 330 -34.82 5.43 0.48
CA GLN A 330 -36.17 5.59 -0.06
C GLN A 330 -36.71 4.22 -0.45
N ASP A 331 -37.92 3.89 0.01
CA ASP A 331 -38.63 2.68 -0.37
C ASP A 331 -39.81 3.07 -1.27
N VAL A 332 -40.00 2.33 -2.37
CA VAL A 332 -41.01 2.58 -3.40
C VAL A 332 -41.81 1.31 -3.65
N ASP A 333 -43.11 1.38 -3.38
CA ASP A 333 -44.07 0.31 -3.68
C ASP A 333 -44.74 0.57 -5.05
N GLU A 334 -44.58 -0.37 -5.98
CA GLU A 334 -45.26 -0.41 -7.27
C GLU A 334 -46.34 -1.51 -7.28
N VAL A 335 -47.44 -1.28 -7.99
CA VAL A 335 -48.53 -2.25 -8.15
C VAL A 335 -48.84 -2.42 -9.64
N LEU A 336 -48.95 -3.67 -10.07
CA LEU A 336 -49.28 -4.09 -11.43
C LEU A 336 -50.45 -5.08 -11.37
N TYR A 337 -51.50 -4.78 -12.12
CA TYR A 337 -52.62 -5.68 -12.39
C TYR A 337 -52.49 -6.21 -13.81
N ILE A 338 -52.70 -7.52 -13.99
CA ILE A 338 -52.70 -8.21 -15.27
C ILE A 338 -53.99 -9.01 -15.34
N ASP A 339 -54.83 -8.72 -16.33
CA ASP A 339 -56.04 -9.49 -16.65
C ASP A 339 -55.81 -10.22 -17.98
N ALA A 340 -55.76 -11.55 -17.90
CA ALA A 340 -55.51 -12.43 -19.04
C ALA A 340 -56.79 -13.23 -19.35
N GLN A 341 -57.30 -13.05 -20.57
CA GLN A 341 -58.52 -13.68 -21.05
C GLN A 341 -58.27 -14.45 -22.35
N ILE A 342 -58.92 -15.60 -22.49
CA ILE A 342 -58.81 -16.50 -23.65
C ILE A 342 -60.20 -16.94 -24.13
N SER A 343 -60.39 -17.00 -25.45
CA SER A 343 -61.64 -17.47 -26.05
C SER A 343 -61.75 -19.00 -25.99
N PRO A 344 -62.97 -19.56 -25.99
CA PRO A 344 -63.17 -21.00 -25.99
C PRO A 344 -62.71 -21.68 -27.29
N GLU A 345 -62.26 -20.95 -28.30
CA GLU A 345 -61.61 -21.46 -29.52
C GLU A 345 -60.11 -21.60 -29.26
N ALA A 346 -59.42 -20.51 -28.89
CA ALA A 346 -57.99 -20.52 -28.58
C ALA A 346 -57.63 -21.44 -27.39
N ALA A 347 -58.57 -21.64 -26.45
CA ALA A 347 -58.39 -22.58 -25.35
C ALA A 347 -58.38 -24.07 -25.80
N LYS A 348 -59.00 -24.41 -26.94
CA LYS A 348 -59.07 -25.79 -27.48
C LYS A 348 -57.82 -26.23 -28.23
N THR A 349 -56.98 -25.29 -28.68
CA THR A 349 -55.69 -25.62 -29.31
C THR A 349 -54.88 -26.54 -28.39
N GLN A 350 -54.11 -27.47 -28.99
CA GLN A 350 -53.22 -28.34 -28.25
C GLN A 350 -52.35 -27.55 -27.27
N ASP A 351 -52.12 -28.14 -26.10
CA ASP A 351 -51.36 -27.55 -25.01
C ASP A 351 -50.17 -28.43 -24.67
N PHE A 352 -49.17 -27.81 -24.03
CA PHE A 352 -48.04 -28.49 -23.42
C PHE A 352 -48.28 -28.78 -21.93
N LEU A 353 -49.26 -28.10 -21.31
CA LEU A 353 -49.61 -28.21 -19.91
C LEU A 353 -50.95 -28.94 -19.73
N SER A 354 -51.02 -29.82 -18.73
CA SER A 354 -52.23 -30.58 -18.38
C SER A 354 -53.35 -29.73 -17.74
N GLU A 355 -53.01 -28.57 -17.18
CA GLU A 355 -53.99 -27.66 -16.57
C GLU A 355 -54.75 -26.86 -17.63
N PRO A 356 -56.06 -26.63 -17.50
CA PRO A 356 -56.82 -25.83 -18.46
C PRO A 356 -56.38 -24.36 -18.48
N ALA A 357 -56.34 -23.77 -19.67
CA ALA A 357 -56.24 -22.32 -19.82
C ALA A 357 -57.55 -21.66 -19.36
N GLN A 358 -57.50 -20.86 -18.28
CA GLN A 358 -58.67 -20.21 -17.68
C GLN A 358 -58.37 -18.74 -17.40
N ASN A 359 -59.35 -17.86 -17.67
CA ASN A 359 -59.21 -16.42 -17.45
C ASN A 359 -58.79 -16.12 -16.00
N VAL A 360 -57.79 -15.25 -15.83
CA VAL A 360 -57.24 -14.91 -14.52
C VAL A 360 -56.91 -13.42 -14.43
N THR A 361 -57.22 -12.80 -13.29
CA THR A 361 -56.68 -11.49 -12.92
C THR A 361 -55.63 -11.68 -11.82
N ILE A 362 -54.45 -11.11 -12.02
CA ILE A 362 -53.27 -11.24 -11.17
C ILE A 362 -52.89 -9.84 -10.69
N LYS A 363 -52.65 -9.70 -9.38
CA LYS A 363 -52.10 -8.50 -8.76
C LYS A 363 -50.68 -8.79 -8.27
N CYS A 364 -49.72 -8.11 -8.88
CA CYS A 364 -48.33 -8.09 -8.48
C CYS A 364 -48.01 -6.80 -7.71
N VAL A 365 -47.31 -6.93 -6.59
CA VAL A 365 -46.76 -5.81 -5.82
C VAL A 365 -45.25 -5.97 -5.79
N ALA A 366 -44.53 -4.94 -6.25
CA ALA A 366 -43.08 -4.87 -6.10
C ALA A 366 -42.68 -3.83 -5.04
N LYS A 367 -41.67 -4.16 -4.26
CA LYS A 367 -41.07 -3.28 -3.27
C LYS A 367 -39.62 -3.04 -3.63
N THR A 368 -39.28 -1.78 -3.91
CA THR A 368 -37.92 -1.37 -4.28
C THR A 368 -37.33 -0.46 -3.22
N SER A 369 -36.29 -0.93 -2.54
CA SER A 369 -35.48 -0.17 -1.61
C SER A 369 -34.24 0.40 -2.30
N ARG A 370 -34.13 1.72 -2.30
CA ARG A 370 -32.96 2.49 -2.75
C ARG A 370 -32.23 3.04 -1.53
N ALA A 371 -31.06 2.50 -1.22
CA ALA A 371 -30.22 2.89 -0.09
C ALA A 371 -28.76 3.08 -0.54
N PHE A 372 -27.87 3.47 0.38
CA PHE A 372 -26.42 3.38 0.21
C PHE A 372 -25.87 2.21 1.05
N PHE A 373 -24.67 1.76 0.71
CA PHE A 373 -23.87 0.81 1.50
C PHE A 373 -22.39 1.17 1.35
N GLU A 374 -21.57 0.85 2.34
CA GLU A 374 -20.11 1.00 2.27
C GLU A 374 -19.49 -0.19 1.51
N ILE A 375 -18.63 0.09 0.55
CA ILE A 375 -17.92 -0.94 -0.23
C ILE A 375 -16.87 -1.60 0.67
N GLY A 376 -16.65 -2.91 0.48
CA GLY A 376 -15.68 -3.69 1.24
C GLY A 376 -14.28 -3.07 1.23
N ASN A 377 -13.74 -2.83 2.42
CA ASN A 377 -12.47 -2.13 2.62
C ASN A 377 -11.73 -2.69 3.85
N LEU A 378 -10.49 -2.24 4.08
CA LEU A 378 -9.64 -2.78 5.14
C LEU A 378 -10.21 -2.57 6.57
N GLN A 379 -11.12 -1.62 6.75
CA GLN A 379 -11.78 -1.37 8.05
C GLN A 379 -12.97 -2.32 8.28
N THR A 380 -13.66 -2.73 7.20
CA THR A 380 -14.77 -3.69 7.23
C THR A 380 -14.34 -5.14 6.99
N GLY A 381 -13.04 -5.43 7.02
CA GLY A 381 -12.51 -6.78 6.76
C GLY A 381 -12.68 -7.25 5.31
N LEU A 382 -12.76 -6.31 4.37
CA LEU A 382 -13.07 -6.49 2.93
C LEU A 382 -14.53 -6.89 2.63
N ILE A 383 -15.42 -6.92 3.63
CA ILE A 383 -16.85 -7.25 3.47
C ILE A 383 -17.64 -5.95 3.25
N PRO A 384 -18.61 -5.87 2.30
CA PRO A 384 -19.49 -4.70 2.15
C PRO A 384 -20.42 -4.54 3.37
N SER A 385 -20.84 -3.30 3.67
CA SER A 385 -21.76 -3.07 4.79
C SER A 385 -23.21 -3.44 4.47
N ASP A 386 -24.00 -3.56 5.54
CA ASP A 386 -25.46 -3.46 5.49
C ASP A 386 -25.95 -2.12 4.91
N ILE A 387 -27.25 -2.05 4.63
CA ILE A 387 -27.91 -0.83 4.14
C ILE A 387 -27.83 0.33 5.15
N ILE A 388 -27.38 1.47 4.65
CA ILE A 388 -27.31 2.72 5.39
C ILE A 388 -28.65 3.46 5.23
N SER A 389 -29.30 3.74 6.35
CA SER A 389 -30.59 4.46 6.41
C SER A 389 -30.43 5.96 6.16
N GLU A 390 -29.42 6.57 6.76
CA GLU A 390 -29.11 8.00 6.71
C GLU A 390 -27.63 8.23 6.40
N TRP A 391 -27.32 9.26 5.60
CA TRP A 391 -25.93 9.60 5.26
C TRP A 391 -25.14 10.00 6.52
N PRO A 392 -23.84 9.64 6.66
CA PRO A 392 -23.06 10.00 7.84
C PRO A 392 -22.97 11.52 8.06
N SER A 393 -22.67 11.93 9.30
CA SER A 393 -22.57 13.36 9.63
C SER A 393 -21.43 14.04 8.86
N ASP A 394 -21.48 15.35 8.67
CA ASP A 394 -20.40 16.07 7.96
C ASP A 394 -19.04 15.90 8.65
N GLU A 395 -19.05 15.76 9.99
CA GLU A 395 -17.87 15.50 10.80
C GLU A 395 -17.33 14.08 10.57
N ASP A 396 -18.20 13.06 10.53
CA ASP A 396 -17.81 11.69 10.21
C ASP A 396 -17.31 11.56 8.77
N MET A 397 -17.98 12.20 7.81
CA MET A 397 -17.57 12.26 6.42
C MET A 397 -16.16 12.85 6.31
N ALA A 398 -15.92 14.00 6.94
CA ALA A 398 -14.62 14.68 6.90
C ALA A 398 -13.54 14.00 7.75
N ALA A 399 -13.91 13.10 8.66
CA ALA A 399 -12.99 12.40 9.55
C ALA A 399 -12.73 10.92 9.19
N HIS A 400 -13.47 10.32 8.26
CA HIS A 400 -13.32 8.89 7.95
C HIS A 400 -13.55 8.50 6.48
N PHE A 401 -14.37 9.23 5.73
CA PHE A 401 -14.88 8.78 4.43
C PHE A 401 -14.23 9.48 3.24
N HIS A 402 -14.31 8.80 2.09
CA HIS A 402 -13.63 9.18 0.86
C HIS A 402 -14.62 9.30 -0.31
N ASP A 403 -15.82 9.79 -0.03
CA ASP A 403 -16.90 10.01 -1.00
C ASP A 403 -16.85 11.43 -1.55
N TYR A 404 -16.42 11.58 -2.81
CA TYR A 404 -16.24 12.87 -3.46
C TYR A 404 -17.10 13.02 -4.72
N ASP A 405 -17.51 14.24 -5.04
CA ASP A 405 -18.22 14.56 -6.29
C ASP A 405 -17.26 14.61 -7.50
N TRP A 406 -17.79 14.81 -8.71
CA TRP A 406 -16.99 14.87 -9.94
C TRP A 406 -16.13 16.14 -10.04
N GLN A 407 -16.32 17.11 -9.15
CA GLN A 407 -15.49 18.30 -8.98
C GLN A 407 -14.44 18.16 -7.87
N GLY A 408 -14.41 17.02 -7.16
CA GLY A 408 -13.48 16.72 -6.06
C GLY A 408 -13.86 17.35 -4.72
N ASN A 409 -15.13 17.70 -4.47
CA ASN A 409 -15.63 18.12 -3.14
C ASN A 409 -16.14 16.93 -2.33
N LEU A 410 -15.95 16.97 -1.01
CA LEU A 410 -16.44 15.93 -0.11
C LEU A 410 -17.96 15.99 -0.04
N ILE A 411 -18.60 14.83 -0.20
CA ILE A 411 -20.05 14.69 -0.15
C ILE A 411 -20.50 14.61 1.32
N THR A 412 -20.89 15.75 1.88
CA THR A 412 -21.40 15.85 3.26
C THR A 412 -22.93 15.76 3.31
N ASN A 413 -23.52 15.63 4.49
CA ASN A 413 -24.97 15.63 4.63
C ASN A 413 -25.55 17.04 4.36
N LYS A 414 -24.78 18.10 4.67
CA LYS A 414 -25.12 19.49 4.34
C LYS A 414 -24.64 19.97 2.96
N SER A 415 -24.17 19.11 2.04
CA SER A 415 -23.79 19.55 0.69
C SER A 415 -25.02 19.75 -0.22
N GLU A 416 -25.92 20.65 0.18
CA GLU A 416 -27.06 21.17 -0.61
C GLU A 416 -26.63 22.35 -1.52
N ASP A 417 -25.36 22.76 -1.49
CA ASP A 417 -24.90 24.02 -2.08
C ASP A 417 -24.92 24.04 -3.62
N ASP A 418 -25.61 25.06 -4.14
CA ASP A 418 -25.68 25.59 -5.50
C ASP A 418 -26.20 24.66 -6.64
N TRP A 419 -26.12 23.34 -6.50
CA TRP A 419 -26.91 22.44 -7.35
C TRP A 419 -28.31 22.25 -6.75
N ASN A 420 -29.33 22.80 -7.41
CA ASN A 420 -30.75 22.83 -7.02
C ASN A 420 -31.45 21.43 -7.04
N ARG A 421 -30.84 20.43 -6.41
CA ARG A 421 -31.20 18.99 -6.45
C ARG A 421 -32.39 18.66 -5.56
N ASP A 422 -32.57 19.36 -4.44
CA ASP A 422 -33.50 18.98 -3.36
C ASP A 422 -34.97 19.36 -3.60
N ARG A 423 -35.27 19.98 -4.76
CA ARG A 423 -36.64 20.26 -5.18
C ARG A 423 -37.33 19.07 -5.87
N PHE A 424 -36.63 17.95 -6.09
CA PHE A 424 -37.05 16.90 -7.00
C PHE A 424 -37.58 15.63 -6.31
N SER A 425 -38.82 15.27 -6.66
CA SER A 425 -39.67 14.32 -5.92
C SER A 425 -39.29 12.83 -6.13
N GLY A 426 -38.16 12.39 -5.59
CA GLY A 426 -37.80 10.97 -5.41
C GLY A 426 -37.67 10.12 -6.69
N TRP A 427 -37.62 8.80 -6.51
CA TRP A 427 -37.79 7.80 -7.57
C TRP A 427 -39.30 7.58 -7.80
N THR A 428 -39.86 8.07 -8.90
CA THR A 428 -41.31 8.02 -9.14
C THR A 428 -41.72 6.79 -9.97
N SER A 429 -42.87 6.19 -9.66
CA SER A 429 -43.45 5.04 -10.39
C SER A 429 -43.38 5.07 -11.93
N PRO A 430 -43.47 6.22 -12.65
CA PRO A 430 -43.21 6.29 -14.09
C PRO A 430 -41.84 5.82 -14.59
N GLN A 431 -40.85 5.63 -13.72
CA GLN A 431 -39.50 5.07 -14.01
C GLN A 431 -39.20 3.83 -13.13
N GLY A 432 -40.23 3.17 -12.59
CA GLY A 432 -40.07 2.02 -11.70
C GLY A 432 -39.46 0.76 -12.36
N PRO A 433 -38.74 -0.10 -11.63
CA PRO A 433 -38.24 -1.35 -12.19
C PRO A 433 -39.35 -2.36 -12.50
N LEU A 434 -40.46 -2.39 -11.76
CA LEU A 434 -41.61 -3.23 -12.12
C LEU A 434 -42.28 -2.67 -13.38
N ARG A 435 -42.45 -1.35 -13.48
CA ARG A 435 -42.98 -0.70 -14.69
C ARG A 435 -42.10 -0.97 -15.92
N SER A 436 -40.79 -0.81 -15.79
CA SER A 436 -39.84 -1.06 -16.89
C SER A 436 -39.89 -2.53 -17.35
N THR A 437 -40.06 -3.45 -16.41
CA THR A 437 -40.28 -4.89 -16.67
C THR A 437 -41.61 -5.14 -17.40
N ALA A 438 -42.72 -4.53 -16.95
CA ALA A 438 -44.03 -4.67 -17.56
C ALA A 438 -44.07 -4.09 -19.00
N GLU A 439 -43.44 -2.92 -19.21
CA GLU A 439 -43.28 -2.33 -20.55
C GLU A 439 -42.37 -3.19 -21.45
N ALA A 440 -41.35 -3.85 -20.91
CA ALA A 440 -40.51 -4.79 -21.67
C ALA A 440 -41.30 -6.05 -22.11
N LEU A 441 -42.09 -6.63 -21.20
CA LEU A 441 -42.85 -7.88 -21.39
C LEU A 441 -44.15 -7.73 -22.20
N PHE A 442 -44.94 -6.69 -21.94
CA PHE A 442 -46.30 -6.51 -22.50
C PHE A 442 -46.53 -5.16 -23.19
N GLY A 443 -45.56 -4.23 -23.11
CA GLY A 443 -45.66 -2.91 -23.74
C GLY A 443 -45.42 -2.92 -25.25
N ASN A 444 -45.42 -1.72 -25.85
CA ASN A 444 -45.19 -1.57 -27.30
C ASN A 444 -43.79 -2.07 -27.71
N GLY A 445 -43.73 -2.86 -28.80
CA GLY A 445 -42.52 -3.54 -29.26
C GLY A 445 -42.07 -4.73 -28.40
N SER A 446 -42.91 -5.21 -27.49
CA SER A 446 -42.69 -6.48 -26.76
C SER A 446 -42.89 -7.70 -27.67
N TYR A 447 -42.44 -8.87 -27.22
CA TYR A 447 -42.62 -10.13 -27.96
C TYR A 447 -44.11 -10.45 -28.23
N PRO A 448 -45.06 -10.32 -27.27
CA PRO A 448 -46.48 -10.46 -27.57
C PRO A 448 -46.99 -9.55 -28.68
N GLN A 449 -46.57 -8.28 -28.71
CA GLN A 449 -46.94 -7.37 -29.81
C GLN A 449 -46.36 -7.85 -31.14
N ALA A 450 -45.08 -8.22 -31.19
CA ALA A 450 -44.43 -8.71 -32.41
C ALA A 450 -45.05 -10.01 -32.96
N VAL A 451 -45.53 -10.90 -32.08
CA VAL A 451 -46.28 -12.11 -32.46
C VAL A 451 -47.66 -11.74 -33.00
N LEU A 452 -48.41 -10.84 -32.33
CA LEU A 452 -49.72 -10.38 -32.82
C LEU A 452 -49.61 -9.63 -34.16
N ASP A 453 -48.57 -8.83 -34.37
CA ASP A 453 -48.30 -8.15 -35.64
C ASP A 453 -47.97 -9.14 -36.76
N LEU A 454 -47.16 -10.17 -36.47
CA LEU A 454 -46.83 -11.24 -37.42
C LEU A 454 -48.07 -12.07 -37.78
N LEU A 455 -48.89 -12.44 -36.79
CA LEU A 455 -50.14 -13.16 -37.03
C LEU A 455 -51.12 -12.30 -37.83
N SER A 456 -51.26 -11.00 -37.52
CA SER A 456 -52.13 -10.07 -38.26
C SER A 456 -51.70 -9.89 -39.72
N GLN A 457 -50.39 -9.87 -40.00
CA GLN A 457 -49.85 -9.84 -41.35
C GLN A 457 -50.03 -11.16 -42.12
N THR A 458 -50.10 -12.29 -41.41
CA THR A 458 -50.19 -13.64 -41.99
C THR A 458 -51.65 -14.07 -42.19
N PHE A 459 -52.55 -13.64 -41.30
CA PHE A 459 -53.96 -14.03 -41.22
C PHE A 459 -54.84 -12.78 -40.97
N PRO A 460 -55.08 -11.92 -41.99
CA PRO A 460 -55.87 -10.71 -41.84
C PRO A 460 -57.32 -10.94 -41.35
N ASP A 461 -57.86 -12.14 -41.58
CA ASP A 461 -59.20 -12.55 -41.15
C ASP A 461 -59.30 -12.84 -39.63
N GLY A 462 -58.22 -12.69 -38.86
CA GLY A 462 -58.20 -12.81 -37.40
C GLY A 462 -58.31 -14.24 -36.85
N GLN A 463 -58.30 -15.25 -37.73
CA GLN A 463 -58.36 -16.67 -37.39
C GLN A 463 -57.11 -17.40 -37.87
N VAL A 464 -56.51 -18.24 -37.03
CA VAL A 464 -55.43 -19.15 -37.44
C VAL A 464 -56.05 -20.51 -37.81
N PRO A 465 -55.89 -21.00 -39.05
CA PRO A 465 -56.45 -22.31 -39.42
C PRO A 465 -55.71 -23.47 -38.73
N ASP A 466 -56.47 -24.43 -38.18
CA ASP A 466 -55.99 -25.57 -37.37
C ASP A 466 -54.89 -26.41 -38.04
N ASN A 467 -54.83 -26.43 -39.37
CA ASN A 467 -53.86 -27.19 -40.17
C ASN A 467 -52.83 -26.29 -40.88
N THR A 468 -52.35 -25.22 -40.24
CA THR A 468 -51.28 -24.35 -40.76
C THR A 468 -49.88 -24.95 -40.63
N THR A 469 -49.74 -26.23 -40.97
CA THR A 469 -48.47 -26.96 -41.03
C THR A 469 -47.55 -26.49 -42.18
N SER A 470 -48.09 -25.78 -43.18
CA SER A 470 -47.49 -25.64 -44.52
C SER A 470 -47.18 -24.21 -44.98
N ASN A 471 -46.98 -23.25 -44.07
CA ASN A 471 -46.28 -21.98 -44.40
C ASN A 471 -44.94 -21.94 -43.69
N SER A 472 -43.93 -22.54 -44.34
CA SER A 472 -42.57 -22.67 -43.81
C SER A 472 -41.93 -21.33 -43.45
N ASP A 473 -42.20 -20.28 -44.21
CA ASP A 473 -41.58 -18.97 -43.99
C ASP A 473 -42.28 -18.15 -42.90
N ALA A 474 -43.60 -18.24 -42.77
CA ALA A 474 -44.29 -17.70 -41.59
C ALA A 474 -43.87 -18.44 -40.30
N LYS A 475 -43.73 -19.77 -40.36
CA LYS A 475 -43.24 -20.58 -39.23
C LYS A 475 -41.78 -20.25 -38.87
N ARG A 476 -40.89 -20.13 -39.87
CA ARG A 476 -39.50 -19.67 -39.67
C ARG A 476 -39.46 -18.28 -39.02
N ARG A 477 -40.29 -17.34 -39.49
CA ARG A 477 -40.37 -15.99 -38.90
C ARG A 477 -40.80 -16.04 -37.43
N ALA A 478 -41.86 -16.77 -37.10
CA ALA A 478 -42.32 -16.96 -35.72
C ALA A 478 -41.23 -17.57 -34.83
N CYS A 479 -40.59 -18.66 -35.28
CA CYS A 479 -39.47 -19.29 -34.58
C CYS A 479 -38.18 -18.45 -34.52
N SER A 480 -38.12 -17.32 -35.24
CA SER A 480 -37.01 -16.35 -35.19
C SER A 480 -37.32 -15.09 -34.38
N LEU A 481 -38.53 -14.96 -33.83
CA LEU A 481 -38.87 -13.85 -32.95
C LEU A 481 -38.15 -14.01 -31.60
N PRO A 482 -37.52 -12.94 -31.07
CA PRO A 482 -36.74 -13.02 -29.84
C PRO A 482 -37.66 -13.18 -28.61
N THR A 483 -37.69 -14.38 -28.04
CA THR A 483 -38.50 -14.72 -26.86
C THR A 483 -37.86 -14.18 -25.57
N PRO A 484 -38.58 -13.39 -24.75
CA PRO A 484 -38.09 -13.01 -23.42
C PRO A 484 -37.96 -14.26 -22.55
N LEU A 485 -36.85 -14.41 -21.85
CA LEU A 485 -36.54 -15.58 -21.04
C LEU A 485 -36.54 -16.91 -21.83
N GLY A 486 -36.38 -16.88 -23.16
CA GLY A 486 -36.31 -18.09 -23.99
C GLY A 486 -35.09 -18.98 -23.70
N ALA A 487 -34.00 -18.38 -23.20
CA ALA A 487 -32.81 -19.08 -22.71
C ALA A 487 -32.85 -19.32 -21.18
N TRP A 488 -33.93 -18.95 -20.49
CA TRP A 488 -34.05 -19.08 -19.05
C TRP A 488 -34.46 -20.50 -18.65
N GLN A 489 -33.45 -21.30 -18.34
CA GLN A 489 -33.60 -22.63 -17.75
C GLN A 489 -33.29 -22.51 -16.25
N LEU A 490 -34.21 -22.88 -15.36
CA LEU A 490 -33.74 -23.27 -14.02
C LEU A 490 -33.12 -24.67 -14.09
N PRO A 491 -32.09 -24.93 -13.28
CA PRO A 491 -31.36 -26.19 -13.30
C PRO A 491 -32.22 -27.31 -12.71
N TYR A 492 -32.28 -28.41 -13.46
CA TYR A 492 -33.20 -29.51 -13.28
C TYR A 492 -32.96 -30.25 -11.95
N ASN A 493 -33.80 -29.99 -10.94
CA ASN A 493 -33.79 -30.71 -9.66
C ASN A 493 -35.17 -31.30 -9.36
N SER A 494 -35.21 -32.53 -8.83
CA SER A 494 -36.43 -33.35 -8.73
C SER A 494 -37.39 -32.96 -7.60
N HIS A 495 -37.41 -31.67 -7.26
CA HIS A 495 -38.32 -30.99 -6.33
C HIS A 495 -38.90 -29.69 -6.95
N ASN A 496 -38.67 -29.45 -8.24
CA ASN A 496 -39.15 -28.30 -9.02
C ASN A 496 -39.99 -28.70 -10.25
N ASP A 497 -40.38 -29.96 -10.40
CA ASP A 497 -40.99 -30.56 -11.60
C ASP A 497 -42.15 -29.74 -12.22
N ASP A 498 -43.07 -29.20 -11.40
CA ASP A 498 -44.20 -28.36 -11.82
C ASP A 498 -43.79 -26.98 -12.38
N TYR A 499 -42.55 -26.54 -12.09
CA TYR A 499 -42.00 -25.25 -12.46
C TYR A 499 -41.01 -25.35 -13.63
N ASP A 500 -40.12 -26.36 -13.64
CA ASP A 500 -39.10 -26.52 -14.70
C ASP A 500 -39.75 -26.86 -16.05
N SER A 501 -40.93 -27.49 -16.00
CA SER A 501 -41.83 -27.69 -17.14
C SER A 501 -42.47 -26.38 -17.65
N TRP A 502 -42.61 -25.33 -16.84
CA TRP A 502 -43.32 -24.10 -17.21
C TRP A 502 -42.61 -23.31 -18.32
N TYR A 503 -41.34 -22.97 -18.13
CA TYR A 503 -40.57 -22.18 -19.11
C TYR A 503 -40.32 -22.94 -20.41
N SER A 504 -40.01 -24.23 -20.29
CA SER A 504 -39.84 -25.13 -21.43
C SER A 504 -41.14 -25.28 -22.23
N SER A 505 -42.28 -25.49 -21.58
CA SER A 505 -43.60 -25.62 -22.23
C SER A 505 -44.05 -24.36 -22.98
N ILE A 506 -43.79 -23.16 -22.45
CA ILE A 506 -44.18 -21.90 -23.08
C ILE A 506 -43.31 -21.61 -24.31
N TYR A 507 -41.97 -21.62 -24.17
CA TYR A 507 -41.08 -21.06 -25.19
C TYR A 507 -40.63 -22.07 -26.27
N GLN A 508 -41.02 -23.34 -26.18
CA GLN A 508 -40.78 -24.34 -27.23
C GLN A 508 -41.92 -24.42 -28.29
N GLY A 509 -43.06 -23.76 -28.05
CA GLY A 509 -44.21 -23.71 -28.96
C GLY A 509 -43.94 -22.94 -30.25
N CYS A 510 -43.50 -23.66 -31.29
CA CYS A 510 -43.12 -23.10 -32.60
C CYS A 510 -44.23 -23.23 -33.67
N SER A 511 -45.46 -23.61 -33.31
CA SER A 511 -46.59 -23.72 -34.24
C SER A 511 -47.44 -22.45 -34.27
N LEU A 512 -47.82 -21.98 -35.47
CA LEU A 512 -48.61 -20.75 -35.65
C LEU A 512 -49.96 -20.80 -34.91
N ALA A 513 -50.56 -21.98 -34.76
CA ALA A 513 -51.80 -22.18 -34.01
C ALA A 513 -51.61 -22.11 -32.48
N GLU A 514 -50.45 -22.51 -31.97
CA GLU A 514 -50.13 -22.52 -30.52
C GLU A 514 -49.80 -21.11 -30.00
N LEU A 515 -49.24 -20.23 -30.85
CA LEU A 515 -48.74 -18.90 -30.45
C LEU A 515 -49.72 -18.06 -29.62
N PRO A 516 -51.02 -17.91 -29.96
CA PRO A 516 -51.95 -17.15 -29.11
C PRO A 516 -52.06 -17.76 -27.71
N LYS A 517 -52.10 -19.09 -27.60
CA LYS A 517 -52.16 -19.80 -26.32
C LYS A 517 -50.87 -19.61 -25.52
N THR A 518 -49.71 -19.67 -26.17
CA THR A 518 -48.40 -19.33 -25.57
C THR A 518 -48.39 -17.91 -25.00
N LEU A 519 -48.87 -16.90 -25.74
CA LEU A 519 -48.94 -15.52 -25.26
C LEU A 519 -49.85 -15.37 -24.02
N PHE A 520 -50.99 -16.06 -24.00
CA PHE A 520 -51.85 -16.13 -22.82
C PHE A 520 -51.15 -16.79 -21.63
N ARG A 521 -50.43 -17.91 -21.85
CA ARG A 521 -49.67 -18.60 -20.77
C ARG A 521 -48.58 -17.71 -20.17
N ILE A 522 -47.89 -16.87 -20.97
CA ILE A 522 -46.88 -15.90 -20.44
C ILE A 522 -47.50 -14.99 -19.36
N ALA A 523 -48.74 -14.52 -19.57
CA ALA A 523 -49.47 -13.73 -18.58
C ALA A 523 -49.97 -14.58 -17.41
N GLN A 524 -50.59 -15.74 -17.69
CA GLN A 524 -51.14 -16.65 -16.67
C GLN A 524 -50.07 -17.13 -15.68
N GLY A 525 -48.83 -17.36 -16.12
CA GLY A 525 -47.76 -17.90 -15.29
C GLY A 525 -47.39 -17.07 -14.07
N LEU A 526 -47.68 -15.77 -14.10
CA LEU A 526 -47.47 -14.88 -12.95
C LEU A 526 -48.43 -15.16 -11.77
N GLN A 527 -49.35 -16.12 -11.91
CA GLN A 527 -50.15 -16.66 -10.79
C GLN A 527 -49.33 -17.56 -9.85
N TYR A 528 -48.28 -18.24 -10.34
CA TYR A 528 -47.44 -19.11 -9.51
C TYR A 528 -46.32 -18.28 -8.87
N VAL A 529 -46.21 -18.33 -7.54
CA VAL A 529 -45.31 -17.47 -6.75
C VAL A 529 -43.85 -17.54 -7.23
N LYS A 530 -43.33 -18.75 -7.49
CA LYS A 530 -41.97 -18.95 -8.02
C LYS A 530 -41.77 -18.27 -9.39
N VAL A 531 -42.73 -18.41 -10.31
CA VAL A 531 -42.66 -17.89 -11.71
C VAL A 531 -42.77 -16.37 -11.73
N ALA A 532 -43.57 -15.80 -10.84
CA ALA A 532 -43.61 -14.38 -10.57
C ALA A 532 -42.28 -13.85 -10.00
N GLN A 533 -41.75 -14.48 -8.95
CA GLN A 533 -40.49 -14.08 -8.31
C GLN A 533 -39.31 -14.11 -9.29
N SER A 534 -39.18 -15.15 -10.12
CA SER A 534 -38.08 -15.25 -11.09
C SER A 534 -38.27 -14.31 -12.28
N THR A 535 -39.43 -14.33 -12.97
CA THR A 535 -39.67 -13.50 -14.16
C THR A 535 -39.59 -12.01 -13.84
N LEU A 536 -40.28 -11.57 -12.78
CA LEU A 536 -40.28 -10.17 -12.38
C LEU A 536 -39.01 -9.80 -11.62
N GLY A 537 -38.43 -10.70 -10.81
CA GLY A 537 -37.15 -10.46 -10.13
C GLY A 537 -35.99 -10.24 -11.12
N VAL A 538 -35.89 -11.06 -12.16
CA VAL A 538 -34.89 -10.91 -13.24
C VAL A 538 -35.16 -9.66 -14.08
N GLY A 539 -36.44 -9.37 -14.40
CA GLY A 539 -36.80 -8.14 -15.09
C GLY A 539 -36.47 -6.86 -14.29
N MET A 540 -36.77 -6.86 -12.99
CA MET A 540 -36.45 -5.76 -12.09
C MET A 540 -34.94 -5.65 -11.84
N TYR A 541 -34.21 -6.77 -11.75
CA TYR A 541 -32.75 -6.78 -11.73
C TYR A 541 -32.20 -6.08 -12.98
N LEU A 542 -32.63 -6.49 -14.18
CA LEU A 542 -32.22 -5.88 -15.44
C LEU A 542 -32.59 -4.40 -15.52
N SER A 543 -33.75 -4.02 -14.98
CA SER A 543 -34.21 -2.62 -14.94
C SER A 543 -33.35 -1.77 -13.98
N ASN A 544 -33.06 -2.27 -12.78
CA ASN A 544 -32.17 -1.63 -11.82
C ASN A 544 -30.75 -1.48 -12.38
N VAL A 545 -30.22 -2.54 -13.02
CA VAL A 545 -28.92 -2.48 -13.73
C VAL A 545 -28.96 -1.42 -14.82
N ALA A 546 -30.01 -1.38 -15.65
CA ALA A 546 -30.11 -0.41 -16.74
C ALA A 546 -30.17 1.04 -16.22
N VAL A 547 -30.99 1.35 -15.23
CA VAL A 547 -31.07 2.71 -14.64
C VAL A 547 -29.73 3.11 -14.01
N LEU A 548 -29.09 2.20 -13.27
CA LEU A 548 -27.80 2.49 -12.62
C LEU A 548 -26.64 2.64 -13.61
N GLN A 549 -26.59 1.83 -14.67
CA GLN A 549 -25.56 1.93 -15.72
C GLN A 549 -25.79 3.17 -16.61
N ASP A 550 -27.04 3.52 -16.92
CA ASP A 550 -27.40 4.74 -17.66
C ASP A 550 -26.97 5.99 -16.86
N ALA A 551 -27.35 6.08 -15.58
CA ALA A 551 -26.96 7.15 -14.69
C ALA A 551 -25.44 7.20 -14.43
N ALA A 552 -24.76 6.06 -14.31
CA ALA A 552 -23.31 5.99 -14.14
C ALA A 552 -22.52 6.31 -15.42
N SER A 553 -23.14 6.29 -16.61
CA SER A 553 -22.46 6.66 -17.87
C SER A 553 -22.13 8.16 -17.94
N ASN A 554 -22.94 8.99 -17.28
CA ASN A 554 -22.83 10.45 -17.26
C ASN A 554 -21.48 10.92 -16.66
N ASP A 555 -20.93 12.05 -17.11
CA ASP A 555 -19.69 12.62 -16.56
C ASP A 555 -19.89 13.33 -15.20
N ALA A 556 -21.13 13.64 -14.83
CA ALA A 556 -21.49 14.06 -13.48
C ALA A 556 -21.66 12.89 -12.48
N ALA A 557 -21.47 11.64 -12.92
CA ALA A 557 -21.47 10.47 -12.04
C ALA A 557 -20.14 10.31 -11.30
N ARG A 558 -20.19 9.69 -10.12
CA ARG A 558 -19.10 9.69 -9.15
C ARG A 558 -18.11 8.55 -9.39
N THR A 559 -16.82 8.83 -9.45
CA THR A 559 -15.80 7.77 -9.60
C THR A 559 -15.50 7.07 -8.27
N ILE A 560 -15.46 5.74 -8.29
CA ILE A 560 -15.04 4.89 -7.17
C ILE A 560 -13.60 4.38 -7.44
N TYR A 561 -12.77 4.37 -6.40
CA TYR A 561 -11.33 4.19 -6.48
C TYR A 561 -10.84 3.06 -5.57
N ASN A 562 -9.92 2.23 -6.07
CA ASN A 562 -9.15 1.29 -5.27
C ASN A 562 -7.71 1.79 -5.13
N LEU A 563 -7.25 2.00 -3.90
CA LEU A 563 -5.84 2.31 -3.63
C LEU A 563 -5.08 1.01 -3.38
N ALA A 564 -4.31 0.56 -4.38
CA ALA A 564 -3.52 -0.67 -4.31
C ALA A 564 -2.35 -0.56 -3.32
N GLY A 565 -2.08 -1.64 -2.59
CA GLY A 565 -0.95 -1.74 -1.66
C GLY A 565 0.36 -2.06 -2.38
N THR A 566 1.44 -1.41 -1.96
CA THR A 566 2.82 -1.71 -2.39
C THR A 566 3.59 -2.31 -1.22
N GLU A 567 4.48 -3.28 -1.46
CA GLU A 567 5.29 -3.86 -0.38
C GLU A 567 6.44 -2.93 0.01
N PHE A 568 6.39 -2.39 1.22
CA PHE A 568 7.47 -1.59 1.80
C PHE A 568 8.29 -2.43 2.78
N VAL A 569 9.55 -2.71 2.42
CA VAL A 569 10.48 -3.47 3.26
C VAL A 569 11.24 -2.54 4.19
N ALA A 570 11.04 -2.70 5.50
CA ALA A 570 11.72 -1.92 6.53
C ALA A 570 12.06 -2.78 7.77
N PRO A 571 13.06 -2.40 8.59
CA PRO A 571 13.36 -3.09 9.85
C PRO A 571 12.14 -3.05 10.79
N ARG A 572 11.74 -4.21 11.33
CA ARG A 572 10.51 -4.35 12.13
C ARG A 572 10.56 -3.45 13.37
N TYR A 573 9.73 -2.42 13.39
CA TYR A 573 9.66 -1.48 14.50
C TYR A 573 8.99 -2.13 15.73
N THR A 574 9.72 -2.26 16.83
CA THR A 574 9.15 -2.55 18.15
C THR A 574 9.72 -1.57 19.17
N VAL A 575 8.91 -1.15 20.15
CA VAL A 575 9.33 -0.17 21.16
C VAL A 575 10.50 -0.71 21.98
N GLY A 576 10.43 -1.98 22.41
CA GLY A 576 11.50 -2.65 23.16
C GLY A 576 12.84 -2.71 22.41
N ALA A 577 12.85 -3.15 21.15
CA ALA A 577 14.06 -3.15 20.34
C ALA A 577 14.62 -1.73 20.12
N THR A 578 13.74 -0.76 19.85
CA THR A 578 14.16 0.64 19.60
C THR A 578 14.82 1.24 20.84
N VAL A 579 14.27 1.00 22.03
CA VAL A 579 14.87 1.43 23.30
C VAL A 579 16.20 0.72 23.55
N ALA A 580 16.26 -0.61 23.41
CA ALA A 580 17.48 -1.38 23.64
C ALA A 580 18.64 -0.95 22.73
N ILE A 581 18.41 -0.82 21.42
CA ILE A 581 19.43 -0.40 20.46
C ILE A 581 19.83 1.07 20.68
N SER A 582 18.87 1.96 20.98
CA SER A 582 19.18 3.37 21.30
C SER A 582 20.02 3.51 22.57
N LEU A 583 19.78 2.67 23.59
CA LEU A 583 20.59 2.65 24.81
C LEU A 583 22.02 2.17 24.54
N LEU A 584 22.21 1.15 23.70
CA LEU A 584 23.54 0.66 23.32
C LEU A 584 24.33 1.70 22.52
N ILE A 585 23.72 2.32 21.50
CA ILE A 585 24.31 3.42 20.73
C ILE A 585 24.68 4.60 21.65
N SER A 586 23.79 4.95 22.58
CA SER A 586 24.04 6.04 23.54
C SER A 586 25.18 5.70 24.51
N MET A 587 25.22 4.48 25.04
CA MET A 587 26.29 4.00 25.92
C MET A 587 27.64 4.01 25.20
N GLN A 588 27.67 3.55 23.94
CA GLN A 588 28.87 3.56 23.11
C GLN A 588 29.34 5.01 22.84
N ALA A 589 28.42 5.90 22.44
CA ALA A 589 28.73 7.29 22.17
C ALA A 589 29.25 8.03 23.41
N ILE A 590 28.60 7.84 24.57
CA ILE A 590 29.03 8.42 25.85
C ILE A 590 30.41 7.90 26.25
N ALA A 591 30.66 6.60 26.14
CA ALA A 591 31.96 6.02 26.47
C ALA A 591 33.09 6.56 25.56
N LEU A 592 32.81 6.76 24.26
CA LEU A 592 33.77 7.35 23.31
C LEU A 592 34.01 8.85 23.57
N VAL A 593 32.98 9.61 23.92
CA VAL A 593 33.13 11.01 24.34
C VAL A 593 33.97 11.11 25.63
N ILE A 594 33.69 10.28 26.64
CA ILE A 594 34.47 10.23 27.88
C ILE A 594 35.94 9.85 27.60
N LEU A 595 36.19 8.87 26.72
CA LEU A 595 37.55 8.49 26.31
C LEU A 595 38.29 9.65 25.63
N VAL A 596 37.63 10.44 24.79
CA VAL A 596 38.25 11.62 24.14
C VAL A 596 38.44 12.79 25.11
N CYS A 597 37.51 13.03 26.04
CA CYS A 597 37.72 13.99 27.13
C CYS A 597 38.90 13.56 28.02
N TYR A 598 39.07 12.27 28.30
CA TYR A 598 40.23 11.71 29.00
C TYR A 598 41.53 11.91 28.20
N ILE A 599 41.51 11.75 26.87
CA ILE A 599 42.66 12.03 26.00
C ILE A 599 43.06 13.52 26.02
N TYR A 600 42.08 14.43 26.07
CA TYR A 600 42.34 15.87 26.18
C TYR A 600 42.64 16.36 27.61
N SER A 601 42.51 15.51 28.64
CA SER A 601 42.70 15.92 30.04
C SER A 601 44.15 16.25 30.41
N LEU A 602 45.14 15.73 29.67
CA LEU A 602 46.57 15.95 29.90
C LEU A 602 47.32 16.07 28.56
N PRO A 603 48.34 16.93 28.45
CA PRO A 603 49.15 17.04 27.24
C PRO A 603 50.19 15.91 27.19
N THR A 604 50.31 15.23 26.03
CA THR A 604 51.14 14.03 25.89
C THR A 604 52.52 14.32 25.30
N TRP A 605 53.44 13.37 25.51
CA TRP A 605 54.81 13.39 24.96
C TRP A 605 54.94 12.72 23.57
N THR A 606 53.94 11.92 23.18
CA THR A 606 53.77 11.30 21.87
C THR A 606 52.28 11.28 21.49
N ASP A 607 51.96 11.14 20.20
CA ASP A 607 50.57 10.93 19.72
C ASP A 607 50.09 9.50 20.06
N THR A 608 50.94 8.49 19.88
CA THR A 608 50.62 7.07 20.14
C THR A 608 51.84 6.33 20.73
N LEU A 609 51.60 5.16 21.34
CA LEU A 609 52.65 4.23 21.78
C LEU A 609 53.23 3.46 20.58
N ASP A 610 53.94 4.18 19.71
CA ASP A 610 54.56 3.61 18.50
C ASP A 610 55.88 2.87 18.80
N ALA A 611 56.46 2.24 17.76
CA ALA A 611 57.73 1.51 17.89
C ALA A 611 58.90 2.41 18.35
N PHE A 612 58.85 3.72 18.08
CA PHE A 612 59.86 4.67 18.53
C PHE A 612 59.69 5.06 20.01
N ALA A 613 58.44 5.25 20.46
CA ALA A 613 58.10 5.38 21.88
C ALA A 613 58.51 4.13 22.69
N MET A 614 58.25 2.93 22.15
CA MET A 614 58.68 1.67 22.77
C MET A 614 60.19 1.48 22.74
N MET A 615 60.89 1.91 21.69
CA MET A 615 62.36 1.90 21.65
C MET A 615 62.98 2.85 22.69
N ARG A 616 62.39 4.03 22.91
CA ARG A 616 62.80 4.96 24.00
C ARG A 616 62.56 4.33 25.38
N LEU A 617 61.41 3.70 25.59
CA LEU A 617 61.08 2.95 26.81
C LEU A 617 62.09 1.82 27.09
N GLY A 618 62.36 0.96 26.10
CA GLY A 618 63.33 -0.13 26.23
C GLY A 618 64.75 0.36 26.49
N ALA A 619 65.15 1.50 25.93
CA ALA A 619 66.44 2.12 26.21
C ALA A 619 66.57 2.61 27.67
N HIS A 620 65.49 3.09 28.29
CA HIS A 620 65.46 3.45 29.71
C HIS A 620 65.33 2.24 30.64
N LEU A 621 64.54 1.23 30.27
CA LEU A 621 64.35 0.02 31.08
C LEU A 621 65.63 -0.84 31.19
N ARG A 622 66.56 -0.71 30.23
CA ARG A 622 67.87 -1.37 30.24
C ARG A 622 68.67 -1.12 31.53
N ASP A 623 68.56 0.07 32.11
CA ASP A 623 69.29 0.42 33.34
C ASP A 623 68.61 -0.14 34.62
N SER A 624 67.49 -0.85 34.47
CA SER A 624 66.67 -1.38 35.57
C SER A 624 66.43 -2.89 35.54
N VAL A 625 66.57 -3.55 34.38
CA VAL A 625 66.37 -5.00 34.23
C VAL A 625 67.36 -5.58 33.21
N ASP A 626 68.17 -6.55 33.63
CA ASP A 626 69.11 -7.28 32.76
C ASP A 626 68.38 -8.27 31.83
N PHE A 627 68.00 -7.83 30.64
CA PHE A 627 67.44 -8.71 29.60
C PHE A 627 68.54 -9.35 28.74
N PRO A 628 68.44 -10.67 28.42
CA PRO A 628 69.38 -11.33 27.51
C PRO A 628 69.24 -10.81 26.07
N LEU A 629 70.35 -10.80 25.33
CA LEU A 629 70.43 -10.37 23.94
C LEU A 629 69.75 -11.37 22.99
N VAL A 630 68.43 -11.21 22.84
CA VAL A 630 67.55 -11.90 21.86
C VAL A 630 67.40 -13.41 22.09
N GLY A 631 66.30 -13.79 22.74
CA GLY A 631 65.89 -15.19 22.94
C GLY A 631 64.37 -15.35 23.11
N ARG A 632 63.91 -16.58 23.40
CA ARG A 632 62.55 -16.80 23.91
C ARG A 632 62.53 -16.49 25.41
N ALA A 633 61.67 -15.56 25.82
CA ALA A 633 61.54 -15.19 27.22
C ALA A 633 61.13 -16.39 28.09
N SER A 634 61.82 -16.61 29.21
CA SER A 634 61.45 -17.65 30.18
C SER A 634 60.23 -17.25 31.02
N ARG A 635 59.68 -18.21 31.78
CA ARG A 635 58.56 -17.96 32.69
C ARG A 635 58.96 -17.08 33.88
N GLU A 636 60.24 -17.09 34.24
CA GLU A 636 60.82 -16.30 35.33
C GLU A 636 61.07 -14.86 34.88
N GLU A 637 61.60 -14.65 33.67
CA GLU A 637 61.70 -13.33 33.03
C GLU A 637 60.32 -12.65 32.85
N MET A 638 59.28 -13.44 32.53
CA MET A 638 57.90 -12.93 32.50
C MET A 638 57.36 -12.55 33.89
N GLY A 639 57.92 -13.08 34.97
CA GLY A 639 57.59 -12.69 36.35
C GLY A 639 58.22 -11.35 36.73
N ALA A 640 59.51 -11.16 36.43
CA ALA A 640 60.21 -9.88 36.67
C ALA A 640 59.52 -8.69 35.95
N LEU A 641 58.95 -8.94 34.76
CA LEU A 641 58.15 -7.96 34.01
C LEU A 641 56.80 -7.59 34.66
N ASP A 642 56.27 -8.42 35.57
CA ASP A 642 55.08 -8.11 36.38
C ASP A 642 55.43 -7.42 37.72
N GLU A 643 56.66 -7.57 38.22
CA GLU A 643 57.14 -6.85 39.42
C GLU A 643 57.67 -5.44 39.11
N THR A 644 58.03 -5.16 37.85
CA THR A 644 58.59 -3.86 37.43
C THR A 644 57.50 -2.82 37.12
N ASP A 645 57.62 -1.60 37.69
CA ASP A 645 56.74 -0.45 37.42
C ASP A 645 56.97 0.10 35.99
N GLY A 646 55.91 0.12 35.19
CA GLY A 646 55.87 0.63 33.81
C GLY A 646 55.33 2.06 33.69
N LEU A 647 55.15 2.80 34.79
CA LEU A 647 54.64 4.18 34.75
C LEU A 647 55.71 5.20 34.33
N LEU A 648 55.46 5.88 33.22
CA LEU A 648 56.31 6.96 32.71
C LEU A 648 56.17 8.23 33.57
N GLY A 649 57.21 8.56 34.33
CA GLY A 649 57.33 9.82 35.05
C GLY A 649 57.72 10.98 34.12
N VAL A 650 56.94 12.06 34.13
CA VAL A 650 57.27 13.29 33.41
C VAL A 650 58.04 14.23 34.34
N VAL A 651 59.35 14.39 34.11
CA VAL A 651 60.18 15.34 34.87
C VAL A 651 59.93 16.76 34.34
N VAL A 652 59.04 17.49 35.00
CA VAL A 652 58.95 18.95 34.81
C VAL A 652 60.12 19.60 35.55
N GLN A 653 61.23 19.82 34.84
CA GLN A 653 62.46 20.35 35.43
C GLN A 653 62.34 21.86 35.70
N GLY A 654 61.62 22.22 36.77
CA GLY A 654 61.26 23.59 37.13
C GLY A 654 61.58 24.00 38.58
N ALA A 655 62.24 23.15 39.38
CA ALA A 655 62.61 23.47 40.77
C ALA A 655 63.93 22.80 41.17
N ALA A 656 65.05 23.49 40.97
CA ALA A 656 66.35 23.06 41.50
C ALA A 656 66.51 23.55 42.95
N GLY A 657 65.93 22.81 43.90
CA GLY A 657 66.24 22.90 45.32
C GLY A 657 65.39 23.85 46.17
N ARG A 658 64.29 23.31 46.71
CA ARG A 658 63.97 23.45 48.15
C ARG A 658 63.09 22.29 48.62
N SER A 659 62.78 22.26 49.91
CA SER A 659 62.23 21.13 50.66
C SER A 659 60.79 20.75 50.29
N GLU A 660 60.32 19.66 50.88
CA GLU A 660 58.89 19.34 51.02
C GLU A 660 58.13 20.45 51.78
N GLU A 661 56.79 20.32 51.80
CA GLU A 661 55.80 21.28 52.31
C GLU A 661 55.52 22.49 51.39
N ASP A 662 54.84 22.25 50.24
CA ASP A 662 53.94 23.23 49.60
C ASP A 662 53.03 22.65 48.47
N LEU A 663 52.58 21.39 48.59
CA LEU A 663 51.72 20.74 47.56
C LEU A 663 50.20 20.97 47.78
N GLU A 664 49.81 21.88 48.66
CA GLU A 664 48.40 22.24 48.94
C GLU A 664 48.00 23.65 48.46
N LEU A 665 48.72 24.23 47.48
CA LEU A 665 48.40 25.56 46.93
C LEU A 665 48.16 25.61 45.40
N ALA A 666 47.85 24.46 44.79
CA ALA A 666 47.49 24.36 43.36
C ALA A 666 45.96 24.37 43.11
N ALA A 667 45.15 24.47 44.17
CA ALA A 667 43.74 24.83 44.09
C ALA A 667 43.57 26.27 44.59
N LEU A 668 42.62 27.02 43.99
CA LEU A 668 42.28 28.41 44.34
C LEU A 668 43.32 29.50 44.01
N ALA A 669 43.53 29.78 42.72
CA ALA A 669 43.81 31.15 42.27
C ALA A 669 43.35 31.36 40.82
N SER A 670 42.27 32.13 40.64
CA SER A 670 41.86 32.65 39.33
C SER A 670 41.93 34.18 39.34
N SER A 671 41.98 34.74 38.13
CA SER A 671 41.72 36.15 37.79
C SER A 671 42.88 37.18 37.80
N SER A 672 42.90 37.90 36.67
CA SER A 672 43.08 39.36 36.53
C SER A 672 44.44 40.07 36.68
N THR A 673 44.92 40.51 35.51
CA THR A 673 45.26 41.91 35.14
C THR A 673 46.58 42.59 35.53
N ALA A 674 47.00 43.46 34.60
CA ALA A 674 47.86 44.64 34.74
C ALA A 674 49.37 44.41 35.00
N GLN A 675 50.29 45.28 34.56
CA GLN A 675 50.34 46.31 33.50
C GLN A 675 51.83 46.76 33.37
N ARG A 676 52.16 47.63 32.40
CA ARG A 676 53.47 48.31 32.17
C ARG A 676 54.55 47.48 31.45
N ASP A 677 55.46 48.08 30.67
CA ASP A 677 55.51 49.45 30.13
C ASP A 677 56.23 49.46 28.75
N GLU A 678 56.11 50.58 28.02
CA GLU A 678 56.81 50.86 26.75
C GLU A 678 58.33 51.12 27.00
N THR A 679 59.28 51.10 26.03
CA THR A 679 59.43 52.04 24.90
C THR A 679 60.61 51.67 23.96
N SER A 680 60.63 52.24 22.73
CA SER A 680 61.79 52.48 21.81
C SER A 680 62.62 51.26 21.30
N ALA A 681 62.64 50.93 19.99
CA ALA A 681 63.28 51.61 18.83
C ALA A 681 64.80 51.33 18.70
N HIS A 682 65.44 51.14 17.53
CA HIS A 682 65.07 51.32 16.09
C HIS A 682 65.20 49.96 15.30
N GLN A 683 65.18 49.80 13.95
CA GLN A 683 65.89 50.51 12.86
C GLN A 683 65.37 50.17 11.42
N TYR A 684 65.76 50.99 10.44
CA TYR A 684 65.42 50.96 8.99
C TYR A 684 66.22 49.86 8.20
N ALA A 685 66.09 49.58 6.89
CA ALA A 685 65.49 50.27 5.73
C ALA A 685 65.09 49.32 4.57
N SER A 686 64.69 49.86 3.40
CA SER A 686 64.15 49.15 2.22
C SER A 686 64.90 49.39 0.89
N ARG A 687 64.78 48.47 -0.09
CA ARG A 687 64.66 48.67 -1.58
C ARG A 687 64.67 47.30 -2.33
N ALA A 688 63.84 47.07 -3.37
CA ALA A 688 64.02 47.31 -4.84
C ALA A 688 65.08 46.40 -5.52
N GLU A 689 65.01 45.97 -6.79
CA GLU A 689 64.58 46.68 -8.01
C GLU A 689 64.09 45.77 -9.20
N ARG A 690 63.90 46.38 -10.40
CA ARG A 690 63.23 46.02 -11.69
C ARG A 690 63.98 44.93 -12.55
N VAL A 691 63.35 44.08 -13.41
CA VAL A 691 62.56 44.27 -14.68
C VAL A 691 63.44 44.81 -15.86
N PRO A 692 63.31 44.46 -17.19
CA PRO A 692 62.28 43.78 -18.06
C PRO A 692 62.90 42.66 -19.00
N PRO A 693 62.53 42.36 -20.30
CA PRO A 693 61.37 42.70 -21.19
C PRO A 693 60.77 41.62 -22.16
N ARG A 694 59.55 41.92 -22.72
CA ARG A 694 58.87 41.37 -23.94
C ARG A 694 58.42 39.88 -23.89
N GLY A 695 57.26 39.42 -24.40
CA GLY A 695 56.14 40.01 -25.17
C GLY A 695 56.03 39.45 -26.62
N PRO A 696 54.89 39.51 -27.36
CA PRO A 696 53.53 40.00 -27.04
C PRO A 696 52.34 39.12 -27.57
N ALA A 697 51.08 39.57 -27.32
CA ALA A 697 49.84 39.46 -28.13
C ALA A 697 49.28 38.10 -28.68
N GLY A 698 47.94 37.98 -28.76
CA GLY A 698 47.26 36.95 -29.58
C GLY A 698 45.83 36.55 -29.19
N VAL A 699 44.82 37.05 -29.91
CA VAL A 699 43.39 36.62 -29.98
C VAL A 699 43.10 36.58 -31.52
N PRO A 700 42.27 35.70 -32.16
CA PRO A 700 40.95 35.22 -31.68
C PRO A 700 40.45 33.82 -32.18
N HIS A 701 39.16 33.55 -31.89
CA HIS A 701 38.14 32.79 -32.68
C HIS A 701 38.21 31.27 -32.97
N ASP A 702 36.99 30.77 -33.21
CA ASP A 702 36.46 29.47 -33.70
C ASP A 702 37.26 28.83 -34.86
N ASN A 703 37.16 27.52 -35.18
CA ASN A 703 35.90 26.91 -35.66
C ASN A 703 35.92 25.37 -35.87
N ASN A 704 34.71 24.79 -35.77
CA ASN A 704 34.09 23.68 -36.53
C ASN A 704 34.76 22.29 -36.85
N HIS A 705 33.88 21.27 -36.72
CA HIS A 705 33.71 20.08 -37.61
C HIS A 705 34.72 18.91 -37.49
N HIS A 706 34.38 17.64 -37.81
CA HIS A 706 33.18 17.04 -38.46
C HIS A 706 32.89 15.59 -37.97
N HIS A 707 31.73 15.04 -38.40
CA HIS A 707 31.34 13.64 -38.75
C HIS A 707 32.37 12.46 -38.61
N TYR A 708 32.01 11.17 -38.50
CA TYR A 708 30.76 10.36 -38.66
C TYR A 708 31.00 8.95 -38.02
N ASP A 709 30.12 7.94 -37.89
CA ASP A 709 28.67 7.68 -38.09
C ASP A 709 28.26 6.41 -37.29
N GLY A 710 26.98 6.01 -37.25
CA GLY A 710 26.58 4.61 -36.97
C GLY A 710 25.17 4.37 -36.39
N VAL A 711 24.24 3.87 -37.21
CA VAL A 711 22.89 3.43 -36.79
C VAL A 711 22.56 2.04 -37.34
N PHE A 712 22.12 1.10 -36.47
CA PHE A 712 21.17 -0.01 -36.77
C PHE A 712 20.85 -0.81 -35.46
N PRO A 713 19.85 -1.73 -35.41
CA PRO A 713 19.03 -1.91 -34.21
C PRO A 713 19.11 -3.32 -33.57
N PRO A 714 18.61 -3.49 -32.32
CA PRO A 714 18.45 -4.80 -31.70
C PRO A 714 17.31 -5.62 -32.35
N LYS A 715 17.53 -6.94 -32.43
CA LYS A 715 16.51 -7.93 -32.85
C LYS A 715 15.56 -8.28 -31.68
N PRO A 716 14.34 -8.79 -31.96
CA PRO A 716 13.43 -9.26 -30.93
C PRO A 716 13.95 -10.50 -30.21
N VAL A 717 13.63 -10.62 -28.92
CA VAL A 717 13.90 -11.80 -28.09
C VAL A 717 12.58 -12.52 -27.82
N ALA A 718 12.57 -13.85 -27.95
CA ALA A 718 11.39 -14.69 -27.71
C ALA A 718 11.13 -14.89 -26.21
N PRO A 719 9.87 -15.11 -25.78
CA PRO A 719 9.55 -15.36 -24.38
C PRO A 719 10.06 -16.72 -23.89
N PRO A 720 10.48 -16.85 -22.62
CA PRO A 720 10.81 -18.14 -22.02
C PRO A 720 9.56 -18.99 -21.78
N ALA A 721 9.74 -20.32 -21.76
CA ALA A 721 8.64 -21.27 -21.65
C ALA A 721 8.09 -21.45 -20.22
N ILE A 722 6.81 -21.82 -20.13
CA ILE A 722 6.12 -22.17 -18.89
C ILE A 722 6.54 -23.59 -18.45
N PRO A 723 7.04 -23.80 -17.22
CA PRO A 723 7.13 -25.13 -16.63
C PRO A 723 5.74 -25.58 -16.13
N ALA A 724 5.35 -26.81 -16.45
CA ALA A 724 4.07 -27.36 -16.05
C ALA A 724 4.17 -28.22 -14.78
N GLY A 725 3.17 -28.07 -13.90
CA GLY A 725 2.87 -29.03 -12.83
C GLY A 725 3.36 -28.66 -11.44
N GLU A 726 2.41 -28.47 -10.52
CA GLU A 726 2.15 -29.52 -9.52
C GLU A 726 0.65 -29.51 -9.14
N ILE A 727 0.04 -30.69 -9.03
CA ILE A 727 -1.39 -30.83 -8.66
C ILE A 727 -1.45 -31.32 -7.21
N VAL A 728 -1.67 -30.40 -6.27
CA VAL A 728 -1.80 -30.75 -4.85
C VAL A 728 -3.23 -31.20 -4.55
N GLN A 729 -3.40 -32.52 -4.50
CA GLN A 729 -4.69 -33.19 -4.31
C GLN A 729 -5.06 -33.23 -2.81
N GLN A 730 -5.85 -32.27 -2.33
CA GLN A 730 -6.39 -32.32 -0.97
C GLN A 730 -7.63 -33.23 -0.90
N ARG A 731 -7.58 -34.24 -0.02
CA ARG A 731 -8.75 -35.02 0.43
C ARG A 731 -9.27 -34.47 1.76
N PRO A 732 -10.56 -34.62 2.07
CA PRO A 732 -11.13 -34.13 3.33
C PRO A 732 -10.60 -34.92 4.54
N ALA A 733 -10.51 -34.24 5.68
CA ALA A 733 -10.38 -34.88 6.98
C ALA A 733 -11.78 -35.36 7.44
N GLY A 734 -11.85 -36.58 7.96
CA GLY A 734 -13.11 -37.22 8.36
C GLY A 734 -13.56 -36.92 9.78
N GLU A 735 -14.73 -37.46 10.12
CA GLU A 735 -15.40 -37.32 11.42
C GLU A 735 -14.59 -37.96 12.58
N GLY A 736 -14.81 -37.45 13.79
CA GLY A 736 -14.35 -38.07 15.04
C GLY A 736 -15.30 -37.70 16.17
N ALA A 737 -16.11 -38.67 16.62
CA ALA A 737 -17.17 -38.44 17.59
C ALA A 737 -16.76 -38.80 19.04
N VAL A 738 -17.11 -37.91 19.97
CA VAL A 738 -17.50 -38.19 21.37
C VAL A 738 -18.61 -37.21 21.74
#